data_AF-A0A553REP7-F1
#
_entry.id   AF-A0A553REP7-F1
#
_cell.length_a   1.000
_cell.length_b   1.000
_cell.length_c   1.000
_cell.angle_alpha   90.00
_cell.angle_beta   90.00
_cell.angle_gamma   90.00
#
_symmetry.space_group_name_H-M   'P 1'
#
loop_
_entity.id
_entity.type
_entity.pdbx_description
1 polymer ?
#
loop_
_entity_poly.entity_id
_entity_poly.type
_entity_poly.pdbx_seq_one_letter_code
_entity_poly.pdbx_strand_id
1 'polypeptide(L)'
;MESYDIIANQPVVIDNGSGVIKAGFAGDQIPKYCFPNYVGRPKHVRVMAVRYPMEHGIVKDWNDMERIWQYVYSKEQLQTFSEEHPVLLTEAPLNPSKNRERAAEVFFETFNVPALFISMQAVLSLYATGRTTGVVLDAGDGVTHAVPIYEGFAIPHSIMRVDIAGRDVSRYLRLLLRKEGYDFHTSAEFEVVRTIKERACYLSLNPQKDETLETEKAQYTLPDGSTLDIGPARFRAPELLFRPDLVGDESEGIHEVLAFAIQRSDMDLRRTLFSNIVLSGGSTLLKGFGDRLLSEVKKLAPKDIKIKISAPQERLYSTWIGGSILASLDTFKKMWISKKEYEEDRVVAVYGSLVDLLSVASTKFGIKAANLYNGKGGLIDDITLIRDDDVLYISEGDAFIDPLRNPETALEHHTYTHTDWITLNVGGRRFTTTRSTLVKEAESMLAHMFRGKDVWGNKQDEQGAFLIDRSPDYFEPILNYLRHGQLIVNDGINLLGVLEEARFFGIERLAEQLEGVIKTSQPPDDHSPISRKEFVRFLLATPTKSELRCQVVKPFLVRGADLSRLDLRYINFKMANLSRCNLTHANLCGANLERADLSSANLDGANLQGVKMLCTHAEGASLKGCNFEDPAGIKANLEGANLKGVDMEGSQMTGINLRVATLKNAKLKNCNLRGATLAGTDLENCDLSGCDLQEANLRGSNVKGAIFEEMLTPLHMSQSVR
;
A
#
# COMPACT_ATOMS: atom_id res chain seq x y z
N MET A 1 -3.61 -46.13 1.71
CA MET A 1 -5.03 -46.02 1.35
C MET A 1 -5.71 -45.49 2.61
N GLU A 2 -5.68 -44.18 2.82
CA GLU A 2 -6.20 -43.55 4.04
C GLU A 2 -7.57 -42.94 3.72
N SER A 3 -8.55 -43.33 4.53
CA SER A 3 -9.97 -43.01 4.43
C SER A 3 -10.22 -41.53 4.76
N TYR A 4 -10.43 -40.73 3.72
CA TYR A 4 -11.00 -39.38 3.81
C TYR A 4 -12.48 -39.47 4.19
N ASP A 5 -12.80 -39.58 5.48
CA ASP A 5 -14.14 -39.32 5.99
C ASP A 5 -14.32 -37.80 6.20
N ILE A 6 -14.26 -37.03 5.11
CA ILE A 6 -14.73 -35.64 5.08
C ILE A 6 -16.14 -35.70 4.49
N ILE A 7 -17.13 -35.30 5.28
CA ILE A 7 -18.54 -35.26 4.92
C ILE A 7 -18.69 -34.58 3.53
N ALA A 8 -19.05 -35.38 2.52
CA ALA A 8 -19.12 -34.98 1.12
C ALA A 8 -20.47 -34.31 0.78
N ASN A 9 -20.98 -33.49 1.70
CA ASN A 9 -22.23 -32.78 1.48
C ASN A 9 -21.99 -31.53 0.64
N GLN A 10 -23.03 -31.16 -0.10
CA GLN A 10 -23.00 -30.02 -1.01
C GLN A 10 -22.69 -28.72 -0.23
N PRO A 11 -21.64 -27.95 -0.61
CA PRO A 11 -21.30 -26.73 0.11
C PRO A 11 -22.39 -25.66 0.05
N VAL A 12 -22.51 -24.87 1.11
CA VAL A 12 -23.38 -23.69 1.19
C VAL A 12 -22.57 -22.45 0.84
N VAL A 13 -23.11 -21.60 -0.03
CA VAL A 13 -22.49 -20.34 -0.46
C VAL A 13 -23.23 -19.17 0.16
N ILE A 14 -22.54 -18.38 1.00
CA ILE A 14 -23.08 -17.20 1.69
C ILE A 14 -22.32 -15.95 1.22
N ASP A 15 -23.00 -15.13 0.40
CA ASP A 15 -22.49 -13.83 -0.04
C ASP A 15 -22.92 -12.71 0.93
N ASN A 16 -21.98 -12.25 1.76
CA ASN A 16 -22.19 -11.21 2.75
C ASN A 16 -22.14 -9.80 2.12
N GLY A 17 -23.29 -9.32 1.63
CA GLY A 17 -23.44 -7.93 1.21
C GLY A 17 -23.86 -7.01 2.36
N SER A 18 -23.42 -5.75 2.35
CA SER A 18 -23.82 -4.77 3.38
C SER A 18 -25.32 -4.45 3.37
N GLY A 19 -25.96 -4.52 2.21
CA GLY A 19 -27.40 -4.26 2.04
C GLY A 19 -28.24 -5.53 1.89
N VAL A 20 -27.74 -6.51 1.14
CA VAL A 20 -28.47 -7.76 0.83
C VAL A 20 -27.52 -8.93 0.96
N ILE A 21 -27.93 -9.94 1.74
CA ILE A 21 -27.25 -11.22 1.84
C ILE A 21 -27.88 -12.19 0.83
N LYS A 22 -27.03 -13.01 0.19
CA LYS A 22 -27.48 -14.05 -0.75
C LYS A 22 -26.95 -15.39 -0.30
N ALA A 23 -27.82 -16.38 -0.27
CA ALA A 23 -27.50 -17.73 0.19
C ALA A 23 -28.12 -18.80 -0.70
N GLY A 24 -27.45 -19.94 -0.78
CA GLY A 24 -27.90 -21.12 -1.53
C GLY A 24 -26.85 -22.21 -1.53
N PHE A 25 -27.07 -23.26 -2.32
CA PHE A 25 -26.13 -24.38 -2.43
C PHE A 25 -25.24 -24.24 -3.66
N ALA A 26 -24.02 -24.77 -3.57
CA ALA A 26 -23.08 -24.80 -4.68
C ALA A 26 -23.63 -25.61 -5.85
N GLY A 27 -23.52 -25.12 -7.08
CA GLY A 27 -24.09 -25.74 -8.29
C GLY A 27 -25.46 -25.21 -8.70
N ASP A 28 -26.16 -24.45 -7.85
CA ASP A 28 -27.36 -23.72 -8.28
C ASP A 28 -26.97 -22.51 -9.16
N GLN A 29 -27.80 -22.18 -10.15
CA GLN A 29 -27.53 -21.08 -11.10
C GLN A 29 -27.79 -19.69 -10.52
N ILE A 30 -28.71 -19.57 -9.55
CA ILE A 30 -29.14 -18.31 -8.93
C ILE A 30 -29.24 -18.58 -7.41
N PRO A 31 -28.93 -17.61 -6.53
CA PRO A 31 -29.14 -17.78 -5.10
C PRO A 31 -30.60 -18.10 -4.80
N LYS A 32 -30.85 -19.20 -4.08
CA LYS A 32 -32.21 -19.57 -3.63
C LYS A 32 -32.84 -18.51 -2.75
N TYR A 33 -32.01 -17.83 -1.95
CA TYR A 33 -32.46 -16.92 -0.91
C TYR A 33 -31.72 -15.60 -0.99
N CYS A 34 -32.48 -14.51 -1.09
CA CYS A 34 -31.98 -13.14 -1.08
C CYS A 34 -32.84 -12.31 -0.14
N PHE A 35 -32.23 -11.72 0.89
CA PHE A 35 -32.95 -10.91 1.87
C PHE A 35 -32.08 -9.77 2.39
N PRO A 36 -32.68 -8.68 2.91
CA PRO A 36 -31.90 -7.53 3.34
C PRO A 36 -31.11 -7.83 4.62
N ASN A 37 -29.88 -7.31 4.69
CA ASN A 37 -28.95 -7.51 5.80
C ASN A 37 -29.18 -6.49 6.92
N TYR A 38 -30.28 -6.65 7.65
CA TYR A 38 -30.57 -5.86 8.84
C TYR A 38 -31.33 -6.67 9.89
N VAL A 39 -31.29 -6.21 11.14
CA VAL A 39 -32.06 -6.79 12.25
C VAL A 39 -33.09 -5.78 12.74
N GLY A 40 -34.37 -6.18 12.75
CA GLY A 40 -35.47 -5.40 13.29
C GLY A 40 -35.68 -5.70 14.77
N ARG A 41 -35.71 -4.67 15.62
CA ARG A 41 -36.09 -4.80 17.04
C ARG A 41 -37.37 -4.03 17.32
N PRO A 42 -38.35 -4.60 18.03
CA PRO A 42 -39.60 -3.91 18.32
C PRO A 42 -39.34 -2.68 19.21
N LYS A 43 -39.69 -1.48 18.70
CA LYS A 43 -39.70 -0.21 19.45
C LYS A 43 -40.99 -0.06 20.26
N HIS A 44 -42.11 -0.46 19.65
CA HIS A 44 -43.44 -0.55 20.26
C HIS A 44 -44.17 -1.79 19.70
N VAL A 45 -45.33 -2.13 20.27
CA VAL A 45 -46.20 -3.20 19.75
C VAL A 45 -46.50 -2.89 18.27
N ARG A 46 -45.97 -3.71 17.35
CA ARG A 46 -46.08 -3.61 15.87
C ARG A 46 -45.20 -2.57 15.15
N VAL A 47 -44.25 -1.91 15.81
CA VAL A 47 -43.28 -1.00 15.14
C VAL A 47 -41.86 -1.47 15.40
N MET A 48 -41.10 -1.75 14.34
CA MET A 48 -39.72 -2.23 14.42
C MET A 48 -38.71 -1.14 14.04
N ALA A 49 -37.68 -0.97 14.86
CA ALA A 49 -36.49 -0.20 14.53
C ALA A 49 -35.49 -1.11 13.80
N VAL A 50 -35.15 -0.73 12.57
CA VAL A 50 -34.17 -1.45 11.74
C VAL A 50 -32.75 -0.97 12.03
N ARG A 51 -31.81 -1.89 12.19
CA ARG A 51 -30.37 -1.62 12.31
C ARG A 51 -29.54 -2.54 11.40
N TYR A 52 -28.57 -1.97 10.71
CA TYR A 52 -27.65 -2.73 9.84
C TYR A 52 -26.41 -3.13 10.66
N PRO A 53 -26.04 -4.43 10.68
CA PRO A 53 -24.86 -4.90 11.39
C PRO A 53 -23.55 -4.64 10.62
N MET A 54 -23.66 -4.38 9.31
CA MET A 54 -22.53 -4.13 8.41
C MET A 54 -22.57 -2.70 7.85
N GLU A 55 -21.43 -2.02 7.94
CA GLU A 55 -21.20 -0.68 7.40
C GLU A 55 -19.95 -0.72 6.52
N HIS A 56 -20.07 -0.21 5.29
CA HIS A 56 -18.96 -0.17 4.32
C HIS A 56 -18.27 -1.52 4.09
N GLY A 57 -19.04 -2.62 3.99
CA GLY A 57 -18.49 -3.97 3.81
C GLY A 57 -17.83 -4.58 5.06
N ILE A 58 -17.84 -3.88 6.20
CA ILE A 58 -17.20 -4.28 7.45
C ILE A 58 -18.27 -4.56 8.51
N VAL A 59 -18.18 -5.72 9.17
CA VAL A 59 -19.06 -6.07 10.29
C VAL A 59 -18.73 -5.19 11.50
N LYS A 60 -19.74 -4.50 12.04
CA LYS A 60 -19.62 -3.69 13.26
C LYS A 60 -20.31 -4.35 14.47
N ASP A 61 -21.45 -4.99 14.26
CA ASP A 61 -22.22 -5.64 15.32
C ASP A 61 -22.28 -7.16 15.10
N TRP A 62 -21.36 -7.88 15.74
CA TRP A 62 -21.20 -9.33 15.58
C TRP A 62 -22.39 -10.13 16.08
N ASN A 63 -23.03 -9.69 17.16
CA ASN A 63 -24.23 -10.35 17.69
C ASN A 63 -25.39 -10.37 16.70
N ASP A 64 -25.51 -9.30 15.90
CA ASP A 64 -26.57 -9.19 14.89
C ASP A 64 -26.19 -9.95 13.61
N MET A 65 -24.91 -10.01 13.24
CA MET A 65 -24.45 -10.90 12.15
C MET A 65 -24.66 -12.38 12.48
N GLU A 66 -24.35 -12.81 13.70
CA GLU A 66 -24.58 -14.19 14.16
C GLU A 66 -26.06 -14.58 14.04
N ARG A 67 -26.98 -13.70 14.44
CA ARG A 67 -28.42 -13.93 14.27
C ARG A 67 -28.83 -14.03 12.81
N ILE A 68 -28.22 -13.24 11.93
CA ILE A 68 -28.49 -13.30 10.49
C ILE A 68 -28.01 -14.63 9.91
N TRP A 69 -26.80 -15.08 10.26
CA TRP A 69 -26.32 -16.39 9.82
C TRP A 69 -27.14 -17.54 10.40
N GLN A 70 -27.59 -17.44 11.65
CA GLN A 70 -28.52 -18.40 12.24
C GLN A 70 -29.86 -18.43 11.47
N TYR A 71 -30.36 -17.27 11.05
CA TYR A 71 -31.55 -17.15 10.22
C TYR A 71 -31.35 -17.78 8.82
N VAL A 72 -30.16 -17.65 8.22
CA VAL A 72 -29.81 -18.30 6.94
C VAL A 72 -29.93 -19.83 7.04
N TYR A 73 -29.44 -20.44 8.11
CA TYR A 73 -29.56 -21.90 8.35
C TYR A 73 -30.93 -22.32 8.90
N SER A 74 -31.76 -21.38 9.33
CA SER A 74 -33.05 -21.70 9.93
C SER A 74 -34.01 -22.42 8.97
N LYS A 75 -35.07 -23.00 9.54
CA LYS A 75 -36.14 -23.68 8.78
C LYS A 75 -36.91 -22.74 7.84
N GLU A 76 -36.83 -21.43 8.06
CA GLU A 76 -37.50 -20.45 7.22
C GLU A 76 -36.76 -20.24 5.89
N GLN A 77 -35.45 -20.52 5.87
CA GLN A 77 -34.57 -20.25 4.75
C GLN A 77 -33.97 -21.56 4.19
N LEU A 78 -32.72 -21.93 4.48
CA LEU A 78 -32.06 -23.09 3.85
C LEU A 78 -32.58 -24.46 4.34
N GLN A 79 -33.20 -24.54 5.52
CA GLN A 79 -33.71 -25.80 6.09
C GLN A 79 -32.63 -26.88 6.29
N THR A 80 -31.40 -26.47 6.60
CA THR A 80 -30.25 -27.38 6.79
C THR A 80 -29.48 -27.06 8.06
N PHE A 81 -28.75 -28.07 8.55
CA PHE A 81 -27.85 -27.90 9.69
C PHE A 81 -26.49 -27.38 9.22
N SER A 82 -25.92 -26.41 9.93
CA SER A 82 -24.59 -25.86 9.62
C SER A 82 -23.47 -26.88 9.78
N GLU A 83 -23.65 -27.88 10.65
CA GLU A 83 -22.68 -28.92 10.97
C GLU A 83 -22.45 -29.92 9.83
N GLU A 84 -23.41 -30.02 8.91
CA GLU A 84 -23.39 -31.03 7.86
C GLU A 84 -22.72 -30.53 6.57
N HIS A 85 -22.55 -29.22 6.37
CA HIS A 85 -22.19 -28.65 5.08
C HIS A 85 -20.95 -27.76 5.14
N PRO A 86 -19.97 -27.91 4.22
CA PRO A 86 -18.90 -26.93 4.04
C PRO A 86 -19.46 -25.55 3.65
N VAL A 87 -18.78 -24.48 4.03
CA VAL A 87 -19.25 -23.11 3.79
C VAL A 87 -18.25 -22.32 2.96
N LEU A 88 -18.73 -21.70 1.88
CA LEU A 88 -18.04 -20.61 1.19
C LEU A 88 -18.63 -19.28 1.66
N LEU A 89 -17.78 -18.44 2.24
CA LEU A 89 -18.12 -17.11 2.70
C LEU A 89 -17.45 -16.06 1.82
N THR A 90 -18.15 -14.96 1.53
CA THR A 90 -17.55 -13.81 0.83
C THR A 90 -17.19 -12.68 1.78
N GLU A 91 -16.15 -11.94 1.43
CA GLU A 91 -15.76 -10.70 2.11
C GLU A 91 -15.40 -9.60 1.10
N ALA A 92 -15.47 -8.35 1.58
CA ALA A 92 -15.03 -7.19 0.81
C ALA A 92 -13.49 -7.14 0.70
N PRO A 93 -12.94 -6.57 -0.38
CA PRO A 93 -11.49 -6.37 -0.48
C PRO A 93 -10.95 -5.46 0.64
N LEU A 94 -9.71 -5.72 1.03
CA LEU A 94 -9.01 -4.98 2.10
C LEU A 94 -9.76 -5.01 3.45
N ASN A 95 -10.46 -6.12 3.74
CA ASN A 95 -11.07 -6.35 5.05
C ASN A 95 -9.97 -6.63 6.11
N PRO A 96 -10.05 -6.04 7.32
CA PRO A 96 -9.11 -6.36 8.41
C PRO A 96 -9.09 -7.86 8.73
N SER A 97 -7.89 -8.42 8.90
CA SER A 97 -7.71 -9.84 9.23
C SER A 97 -8.43 -10.27 10.50
N LYS A 98 -8.46 -9.40 11.52
CA LYS A 98 -9.23 -9.63 12.77
C LYS A 98 -10.70 -9.95 12.54
N ASN A 99 -11.32 -9.32 11.53
CA ASN A 99 -12.72 -9.62 11.21
C ASN A 99 -12.84 -10.97 10.51
N ARG A 100 -11.87 -11.34 9.69
CA ARG A 100 -11.82 -12.64 9.04
C ARG A 100 -11.65 -13.76 10.06
N GLU A 101 -10.75 -13.59 11.02
CA GLU A 101 -10.55 -14.49 12.17
C GLU A 101 -11.84 -14.61 12.98
N ARG A 102 -12.45 -13.48 13.37
CA ARG A 102 -13.69 -13.50 14.13
C ARG A 102 -14.85 -14.17 13.38
N ALA A 103 -14.93 -14.00 12.07
CA ALA A 103 -15.90 -14.74 11.26
C ALA A 103 -15.62 -16.25 11.30
N ALA A 104 -14.35 -16.66 11.16
CA ALA A 104 -13.96 -18.06 11.25
C ALA A 104 -14.27 -18.68 12.62
N GLU A 105 -13.95 -17.98 13.72
CA GLU A 105 -14.32 -18.38 15.09
C GLU A 105 -15.83 -18.65 15.20
N VAL A 106 -16.67 -17.72 14.73
CA VAL A 106 -18.13 -17.88 14.78
C VAL A 106 -18.59 -19.10 13.98
N PHE A 107 -18.04 -19.34 12.79
CA PHE A 107 -18.44 -20.48 11.96
C PHE A 107 -17.95 -21.82 12.55
N PHE A 108 -16.73 -21.90 13.06
CA PHE A 108 -16.18 -23.14 13.62
C PHE A 108 -16.66 -23.45 15.04
N GLU A 109 -16.73 -22.45 15.93
CA GLU A 109 -17.08 -22.64 17.35
C GLU A 109 -18.60 -22.60 17.58
N THR A 110 -19.30 -21.60 17.02
CA THR A 110 -20.75 -21.42 17.28
C THR A 110 -21.59 -22.28 16.34
N PHE A 111 -21.27 -22.30 15.04
CA PHE A 111 -22.02 -23.04 14.02
C PHE A 111 -21.48 -24.44 13.75
N ASN A 112 -20.32 -24.81 14.31
CA ASN A 112 -19.71 -26.13 14.18
C ASN A 112 -19.53 -26.60 12.72
N VAL A 113 -19.23 -25.70 11.79
CA VAL A 113 -19.10 -26.08 10.37
C VAL A 113 -17.93 -27.05 10.14
N PRO A 114 -18.06 -28.03 9.23
CA PRO A 114 -17.01 -29.02 8.97
C PRO A 114 -15.81 -28.42 8.21
N ALA A 115 -16.05 -27.43 7.35
CA ALA A 115 -15.01 -26.72 6.62
C ALA A 115 -15.47 -25.32 6.19
N LEU A 116 -14.54 -24.37 6.11
CA LEU A 116 -14.78 -22.98 5.77
C LEU A 116 -13.78 -22.49 4.70
N PHE A 117 -14.26 -21.75 3.72
CA PHE A 117 -13.44 -21.02 2.77
C PHE A 117 -13.94 -19.58 2.64
N ILE A 118 -13.04 -18.61 2.78
CA ILE A 118 -13.36 -17.17 2.68
C ILE A 118 -12.74 -16.63 1.39
N SER A 119 -13.54 -15.91 0.59
CA SER A 119 -13.09 -15.41 -0.72
C SER A 119 -13.50 -13.96 -0.97
N MET A 120 -12.71 -13.28 -1.81
CA MET A 120 -12.99 -11.91 -2.22
C MET A 120 -14.13 -11.84 -3.24
N GLN A 121 -15.10 -10.95 -3.00
CA GLN A 121 -16.26 -10.74 -3.88
C GLN A 121 -15.89 -10.48 -5.35
N ALA A 122 -14.89 -9.62 -5.59
CA ALA A 122 -14.45 -9.28 -6.94
C ALA A 122 -13.94 -10.49 -7.73
N VAL A 123 -13.13 -11.36 -7.10
CA VAL A 123 -12.57 -12.55 -7.76
C VAL A 123 -13.68 -13.49 -8.21
N LEU A 124 -14.68 -13.73 -7.35
CA LEU A 124 -15.83 -14.55 -7.69
C LEU A 124 -16.64 -13.96 -8.85
N SER A 125 -16.87 -12.64 -8.84
CA SER A 125 -17.63 -11.99 -9.92
C SER A 125 -16.96 -12.12 -11.28
N LEU A 126 -15.62 -12.17 -11.34
CA LEU A 126 -14.88 -12.40 -12.57
C LEU A 126 -15.05 -13.86 -13.05
N TYR A 127 -14.95 -14.82 -12.13
CA TYR A 127 -15.17 -16.25 -12.41
C TYR A 127 -16.57 -16.52 -12.94
N ALA A 128 -17.59 -15.84 -12.43
CA ALA A 128 -18.96 -15.94 -12.96
C ALA A 128 -19.06 -15.57 -14.45
N THR A 129 -18.16 -14.71 -14.95
CA THR A 129 -18.11 -14.33 -16.38
C THR A 129 -17.24 -15.25 -17.24
N GLY A 130 -16.60 -16.25 -16.65
CA GLY A 130 -15.68 -17.16 -17.35
C GLY A 130 -14.36 -16.50 -17.76
N ARG A 131 -13.93 -15.44 -17.07
CA ARG A 131 -12.67 -14.73 -17.33
C ARG A 131 -11.68 -14.98 -16.20
N THR A 132 -10.40 -14.96 -16.53
CA THR A 132 -9.29 -15.04 -15.57
C THR A 132 -8.51 -13.73 -15.44
N THR A 133 -8.63 -12.84 -16.43
CA THR A 133 -7.97 -11.52 -16.45
C THR A 133 -9.00 -10.41 -16.68
N GLY A 134 -8.88 -9.32 -15.93
CA GLY A 134 -9.75 -8.15 -16.05
C GLY A 134 -9.80 -7.31 -14.79
N VAL A 135 -10.50 -6.18 -14.86
CA VAL A 135 -10.81 -5.36 -13.69
C VAL A 135 -12.27 -5.52 -13.36
N VAL A 136 -12.55 -5.86 -12.12
CA VAL A 136 -13.91 -5.84 -11.60
C VAL A 136 -14.14 -4.51 -10.92
N LEU A 137 -15.17 -3.81 -11.36
CA LEU A 137 -15.75 -2.70 -10.63
C LEU A 137 -17.03 -3.19 -9.94
N ASP A 138 -16.94 -3.38 -8.63
CA ASP A 138 -18.07 -3.80 -7.81
C ASP A 138 -18.59 -2.62 -6.99
N ALA A 139 -19.84 -2.22 -7.25
CA ALA A 139 -20.51 -1.14 -6.53
C ALA A 139 -21.73 -1.70 -5.79
N GLY A 140 -21.53 -1.99 -4.50
CA GLY A 140 -22.54 -2.57 -3.62
C GLY A 140 -23.45 -1.52 -2.98
N ASP A 141 -23.97 -1.86 -1.80
CA ASP A 141 -24.76 -0.92 -0.97
C ASP A 141 -23.86 -0.08 -0.05
N GLY A 142 -22.79 -0.65 0.51
CA GLY A 142 -21.93 0.05 1.48
C GLY A 142 -20.56 0.47 0.96
N VAL A 143 -20.02 -0.21 -0.06
CA VAL A 143 -18.66 0.00 -0.55
C VAL A 143 -18.63 -0.12 -2.07
N THR A 144 -17.74 0.64 -2.69
CA THR A 144 -17.35 0.47 -4.09
C THR A 144 -15.87 0.15 -4.18
N HIS A 145 -15.50 -0.85 -4.96
CA HIS A 145 -14.11 -1.23 -5.16
C HIS A 145 -13.80 -1.56 -6.62
N ALA A 146 -12.59 -1.21 -7.04
CA ALA A 146 -12.02 -1.61 -8.32
C ALA A 146 -10.83 -2.54 -8.04
N VAL A 147 -10.96 -3.79 -8.48
CA VAL A 147 -9.96 -4.85 -8.23
C VAL A 147 -9.45 -5.37 -9.57
N PRO A 148 -8.19 -5.07 -9.92
CA PRO A 148 -7.52 -5.67 -11.07
C PRO A 148 -7.09 -7.10 -10.75
N ILE A 149 -7.42 -8.01 -11.65
CA ILE A 149 -7.17 -9.45 -11.53
C ILE A 149 -6.42 -9.90 -12.78
N TYR A 150 -5.33 -10.64 -12.57
CA TYR A 150 -4.51 -11.21 -13.63
C TYR A 150 -4.31 -12.71 -13.38
N GLU A 151 -4.64 -13.54 -14.37
CA GLU A 151 -4.53 -15.00 -14.32
C GLU A 151 -5.15 -15.64 -13.05
N GLY A 152 -6.26 -15.08 -12.57
CA GLY A 152 -6.97 -15.56 -11.37
C GLY A 152 -6.47 -14.95 -10.05
N PHE A 153 -5.38 -14.18 -10.07
CA PHE A 153 -4.83 -13.53 -8.88
C PHE A 153 -5.18 -12.03 -8.84
N ALA A 154 -5.75 -11.58 -7.73
CA ALA A 154 -5.98 -10.15 -7.50
C ALA A 154 -4.65 -9.45 -7.21
N ILE A 155 -4.44 -8.27 -7.80
CA ILE A 155 -3.22 -7.48 -7.61
C ILE A 155 -3.40 -6.53 -6.42
N PRO A 156 -2.90 -6.84 -5.20
CA PRO A 156 -3.38 -6.19 -3.97
C PRO A 156 -3.03 -4.70 -3.89
N HIS A 157 -1.85 -4.32 -4.35
CA HIS A 157 -1.38 -2.92 -4.33
C HIS A 157 -2.14 -2.01 -5.31
N SER A 158 -2.84 -2.60 -6.28
CA SER A 158 -3.63 -1.88 -7.29
C SER A 158 -5.13 -1.85 -6.96
N ILE A 159 -5.55 -2.44 -5.83
CA ILE A 159 -6.94 -2.39 -5.36
C ILE A 159 -7.26 -0.97 -4.91
N MET A 160 -8.34 -0.41 -5.45
CA MET A 160 -8.91 0.85 -5.00
C MET A 160 -10.24 0.57 -4.31
N ARG A 161 -10.46 1.22 -3.16
CA ARG A 161 -11.67 1.11 -2.35
C ARG A 161 -12.14 2.51 -1.98
N VAL A 162 -13.44 2.75 -2.13
CA VAL A 162 -14.12 3.97 -1.70
C VAL A 162 -15.38 3.58 -0.93
N ASP A 163 -15.63 4.27 0.18
CA ASP A 163 -16.76 4.00 1.08
C ASP A 163 -18.03 4.78 0.65
N ILE A 164 -18.16 5.05 -0.66
CA ILE A 164 -19.34 5.64 -1.30
C ILE A 164 -20.01 4.58 -2.17
N ALA A 165 -21.28 4.30 -1.88
CA ALA A 165 -22.03 3.27 -2.57
C ALA A 165 -23.55 3.54 -2.55
N GLY A 166 -24.36 2.48 -2.72
CA GLY A 166 -25.81 2.58 -2.86
C GLY A 166 -26.55 3.19 -1.67
N ARG A 167 -26.03 3.02 -0.45
CA ARG A 167 -26.62 3.56 0.79
C ARG A 167 -26.42 5.06 0.91
N ASP A 168 -25.26 5.56 0.49
CA ASP A 168 -24.94 6.99 0.45
C ASP A 168 -25.82 7.68 -0.59
N VAL A 169 -26.02 7.06 -1.76
CA VAL A 169 -26.98 7.53 -2.77
C VAL A 169 -28.40 7.57 -2.21
N SER A 170 -28.84 6.55 -1.46
CA SER A 170 -30.16 6.56 -0.80
C SER A 170 -30.26 7.67 0.27
N ARG A 171 -29.20 7.91 1.06
CA ARG A 171 -29.15 9.01 2.05
C ARG A 171 -29.20 10.38 1.37
N TYR A 172 -28.51 10.53 0.25
CA TYR A 172 -28.52 11.76 -0.52
C TYR A 172 -29.87 12.00 -1.21
N LEU A 173 -30.50 10.95 -1.76
CA LEU A 173 -31.86 11.03 -2.29
C LEU A 173 -32.87 11.48 -1.22
N ARG A 174 -32.76 10.94 0.00
CA ARG A 174 -33.58 11.38 1.15
C ARG A 174 -33.41 12.88 1.42
N LEU A 175 -32.17 13.37 1.38
CA LEU A 175 -31.88 14.80 1.58
C LEU A 175 -32.46 15.67 0.46
N LEU A 176 -32.44 15.21 -0.79
CA LEU A 176 -33.04 15.91 -1.93
C LEU A 176 -34.57 15.93 -1.83
N LEU A 177 -35.21 14.81 -1.49
CA LEU A 177 -36.67 14.74 -1.31
C LEU A 177 -37.15 15.65 -0.18
N ARG A 178 -36.34 15.80 0.88
CA ARG A 178 -36.57 16.77 1.96
C ARG A 178 -36.57 18.22 1.46
N LYS A 179 -35.71 18.57 0.50
CA LYS A 179 -35.70 19.92 -0.10
C LYS A 179 -36.96 20.20 -0.92
N GLU A 180 -37.54 19.16 -1.53
CA GLU A 180 -38.81 19.24 -2.26
C GLU A 180 -40.05 19.21 -1.33
N GLY A 181 -39.85 19.05 -0.02
CA GLY A 181 -40.92 19.08 1.00
C GLY A 181 -41.36 17.71 1.52
N TYR A 182 -40.74 16.60 1.09
CA TYR A 182 -41.05 15.26 1.57
C TYR A 182 -40.04 14.79 2.63
N ASP A 183 -40.46 14.77 3.89
CA ASP A 183 -39.61 14.40 5.02
C ASP A 183 -39.74 12.93 5.41
N PHE A 184 -38.71 12.14 5.12
CA PHE A 184 -38.54 10.76 5.60
C PHE A 184 -37.54 10.72 6.76
N HIS A 185 -37.98 10.39 7.96
CA HIS A 185 -37.18 10.46 9.19
C HIS A 185 -36.94 9.09 9.83
N THR A 186 -37.86 8.13 9.66
CA THR A 186 -37.73 6.81 10.29
C THR A 186 -36.83 5.86 9.49
N SER A 187 -36.31 4.82 10.14
CA SER A 187 -35.51 3.79 9.45
C SER A 187 -36.35 2.89 8.54
N ALA A 188 -37.65 2.73 8.80
CA ALA A 188 -38.56 2.04 7.89
C ALA A 188 -38.85 2.86 6.63
N GLU A 189 -39.03 4.18 6.77
CA GLU A 189 -39.17 5.10 5.63
C GLU A 189 -37.90 5.15 4.77
N PHE A 190 -36.72 4.96 5.37
CA PHE A 190 -35.46 4.88 4.63
C PHE A 190 -35.44 3.74 3.60
N GLU A 191 -36.08 2.60 3.89
CA GLU A 191 -36.25 1.50 2.92
C GLU A 191 -37.17 1.87 1.75
N VAL A 192 -38.16 2.74 1.99
CA VAL A 192 -39.00 3.28 0.92
C VAL A 192 -38.15 4.14 -0.01
N VAL A 193 -37.26 4.99 0.54
CA VAL A 193 -36.32 5.79 -0.27
C VAL A 193 -35.38 4.90 -1.09
N ARG A 194 -34.90 3.79 -0.54
CA ARG A 194 -34.11 2.80 -1.32
C ARG A 194 -34.91 2.22 -2.48
N THR A 195 -36.18 1.89 -2.26
CA THR A 195 -37.07 1.36 -3.32
C THR A 195 -37.33 2.41 -4.41
N ILE A 196 -37.49 3.69 -4.03
CA ILE A 196 -37.61 4.81 -4.97
C ILE A 196 -36.34 4.91 -5.82
N LYS A 197 -35.15 4.85 -5.22
CA LYS A 197 -33.87 4.85 -5.94
C LYS A 197 -33.82 3.76 -7.00
N GLU A 198 -34.16 2.52 -6.64
CA GLU A 198 -34.05 1.37 -7.55
C GLU A 198 -35.03 1.44 -8.73
N ARG A 199 -36.24 2.01 -8.52
CA ARG A 199 -37.28 2.05 -9.56
C ARG A 199 -37.22 3.31 -10.43
N ALA A 200 -36.90 4.46 -9.86
CA ALA A 200 -37.13 5.76 -10.49
C ALA A 200 -35.85 6.51 -10.92
N CYS A 201 -34.69 6.20 -10.34
CA CYS A 201 -33.43 6.86 -10.65
C CYS A 201 -32.78 6.35 -11.94
N TYR A 202 -32.04 7.24 -12.60
CA TYR A 202 -31.20 6.93 -13.76
C TYR A 202 -29.98 7.85 -13.78
N LEU A 203 -28.91 7.43 -14.45
CA LEU A 203 -27.73 8.26 -14.67
C LEU A 203 -27.81 8.96 -16.03
N SER A 204 -27.64 10.27 -16.01
CA SER A 204 -27.53 11.07 -17.23
C SER A 204 -26.12 10.97 -17.82
N LEU A 205 -26.01 10.99 -19.15
CA LEU A 205 -24.71 11.09 -19.83
C LEU A 205 -24.08 12.47 -19.59
N ASN A 206 -24.90 13.53 -19.57
CA ASN A 206 -24.49 14.92 -19.44
C ASN A 206 -25.43 15.66 -18.46
N PRO A 207 -25.10 15.71 -17.16
CA PRO A 207 -26.00 16.26 -16.15
C PRO A 207 -26.37 17.72 -16.40
N GLN A 208 -25.47 18.53 -16.98
CA GLN A 208 -25.71 19.94 -17.30
C GLN A 208 -26.81 20.15 -18.37
N LYS A 209 -26.99 19.18 -19.28
CA LYS A 209 -28.02 19.27 -20.33
C LYS A 209 -29.39 18.84 -19.80
N ASP A 210 -29.41 17.82 -18.94
CA ASP A 210 -30.65 17.34 -18.34
C ASP A 210 -31.19 18.30 -17.28
N GLU A 211 -30.35 19.17 -16.74
CA GLU A 211 -30.74 20.23 -15.81
C GLU A 211 -31.44 21.42 -16.50
N THR A 212 -31.13 21.68 -17.77
CA THR A 212 -31.77 22.76 -18.55
C THR A 212 -33.06 22.34 -19.22
N LEU A 213 -33.26 21.04 -19.42
CA LEU A 213 -34.51 20.47 -19.90
C LEU A 213 -35.48 20.35 -18.72
N GLU A 214 -36.66 20.98 -18.80
CA GLU A 214 -37.75 20.75 -17.84
C GLU A 214 -38.06 19.25 -17.81
N THR A 215 -37.55 18.58 -16.78
CA THR A 215 -37.64 17.13 -16.68
C THR A 215 -39.09 16.75 -16.42
N GLU A 216 -39.64 15.84 -17.24
CA GLU A 216 -40.97 15.26 -17.00
C GLU A 216 -41.06 14.75 -15.56
N LYS A 217 -42.02 15.28 -14.79
CA LYS A 217 -42.24 14.92 -13.38
C LYS A 217 -42.73 13.48 -13.31
N ALA A 218 -41.80 12.55 -13.10
CA ALA A 218 -42.15 11.16 -12.84
C ALA A 218 -42.78 11.04 -11.45
N GLN A 219 -44.03 10.58 -11.42
CA GLN A 219 -44.77 10.31 -10.18
C GLN A 219 -44.45 8.90 -9.68
N TYR A 220 -44.35 8.75 -8.36
CA TYR A 220 -44.15 7.47 -7.68
C TYR A 220 -45.20 7.26 -6.60
N THR A 221 -45.88 6.12 -6.60
CA THR A 221 -46.88 5.79 -5.58
C THR A 221 -46.21 5.16 -4.35
N LEU A 222 -46.37 5.80 -3.20
CA LEU A 222 -45.91 5.33 -1.90
C LEU A 222 -46.75 4.15 -1.38
N PRO A 223 -46.26 3.37 -0.40
CA PRO A 223 -47.00 2.23 0.15
C PRO A 223 -48.35 2.58 0.80
N ASP A 224 -48.55 3.84 1.18
CA ASP A 224 -49.81 4.37 1.72
C ASP A 224 -50.82 4.79 0.63
N GLY A 225 -50.44 4.69 -0.65
CA GLY A 225 -51.25 5.07 -1.81
C GLY A 225 -51.08 6.53 -2.24
N SER A 226 -50.30 7.35 -1.52
CA SER A 226 -50.02 8.73 -1.91
C SER A 226 -49.05 8.80 -3.09
N THR A 227 -49.15 9.83 -3.92
CA THR A 227 -48.25 10.04 -5.07
C THR A 227 -47.20 11.09 -4.74
N LEU A 228 -45.93 10.75 -5.00
CA LEU A 228 -44.77 11.59 -4.78
C LEU A 228 -44.14 11.99 -6.12
N ASP A 229 -43.93 13.29 -6.31
CA ASP A 229 -43.21 13.84 -7.46
C ASP A 229 -41.71 13.91 -7.15
N ILE A 230 -40.88 13.14 -7.86
CA ILE A 230 -39.43 13.07 -7.59
C ILE A 230 -38.66 14.21 -8.29
N GLY A 231 -39.17 14.66 -9.46
CA GLY A 231 -38.54 15.72 -10.25
C GLY A 231 -37.06 15.45 -10.60
N PRO A 232 -36.15 16.43 -10.45
CA PRO A 232 -34.74 16.30 -10.83
C PRO A 232 -33.90 15.45 -9.85
N ALA A 233 -34.42 15.12 -8.67
CA ALA A 233 -33.70 14.31 -7.69
C ALA A 233 -33.33 12.92 -8.24
N ARG A 234 -34.07 12.44 -9.25
CA ARG A 234 -33.88 11.11 -9.87
C ARG A 234 -32.54 10.92 -10.56
N PHE A 235 -31.98 11.96 -11.18
CA PHE A 235 -30.67 11.90 -11.85
C PHE A 235 -29.58 12.58 -11.03
N ARG A 236 -29.93 13.55 -10.16
CA ARG A 236 -28.98 14.16 -9.23
C ARG A 236 -28.51 13.20 -8.14
N ALA A 237 -29.39 12.33 -7.63
CA ALA A 237 -29.03 11.39 -6.58
C ALA A 237 -27.89 10.43 -6.97
N PRO A 238 -27.97 9.70 -8.10
CA PRO A 238 -26.91 8.78 -8.50
C PRO A 238 -25.64 9.47 -9.02
N GLU A 239 -25.68 10.77 -9.33
CA GLU A 239 -24.48 11.54 -9.69
C GLU A 239 -23.44 11.56 -8.56
N LEU A 240 -23.87 11.33 -7.31
CA LEU A 240 -22.98 11.16 -6.16
C LEU A 240 -21.88 10.11 -6.39
N LEU A 241 -22.17 9.04 -7.16
CA LEU A 241 -21.19 8.01 -7.47
C LEU A 241 -20.04 8.53 -8.37
N PHE A 242 -20.29 9.57 -9.16
CA PHE A 242 -19.29 10.18 -10.04
C PHE A 242 -18.71 11.45 -9.43
N ARG A 243 -19.46 12.16 -8.59
CA ARG A 243 -19.04 13.37 -7.87
C ARG A 243 -19.35 13.27 -6.38
N PRO A 244 -18.46 12.64 -5.60
CA PRO A 244 -18.50 12.64 -4.14
C PRO A 244 -18.63 14.02 -3.50
N ASP A 245 -18.10 15.06 -4.16
CA ASP A 245 -18.12 16.45 -3.71
C ASP A 245 -19.53 16.96 -3.33
N LEU A 246 -20.58 16.39 -3.91
CA LEU A 246 -21.98 16.77 -3.66
C LEU A 246 -22.43 16.56 -2.22
N VAL A 247 -21.79 15.64 -1.49
CA VAL A 247 -22.04 15.35 -0.06
C VAL A 247 -20.94 15.96 0.83
N GLY A 248 -19.95 16.64 0.23
CA GLY A 248 -18.79 17.18 0.94
C GLY A 248 -17.75 16.11 1.29
N ASP A 249 -17.72 15.01 0.54
CA ASP A 249 -16.70 13.97 0.65
C ASP A 249 -15.65 14.20 -0.45
N GLU A 250 -14.37 14.27 -0.06
CA GLU A 250 -13.22 14.52 -0.96
C GLU A 250 -12.69 13.23 -1.61
N SER A 251 -13.43 12.12 -1.48
CA SER A 251 -13.11 10.84 -2.12
C SER A 251 -13.21 10.89 -3.65
N GLU A 252 -12.54 9.96 -4.33
CA GLU A 252 -12.57 9.86 -5.79
C GLU A 252 -13.90 9.30 -6.32
N GLY A 253 -14.31 9.74 -7.52
CA GLY A 253 -15.47 9.19 -8.20
C GLY A 253 -15.21 7.77 -8.74
N ILE A 254 -16.26 6.97 -8.95
CA ILE A 254 -16.14 5.58 -9.43
C ILE A 254 -15.29 5.44 -10.72
N HIS A 255 -15.42 6.39 -11.63
CA HIS A 255 -14.68 6.42 -12.89
C HIS A 255 -13.17 6.64 -12.69
N GLU A 256 -12.79 7.46 -11.71
CA GLU A 256 -11.40 7.71 -11.30
C GLU A 256 -10.85 6.52 -10.53
N VAL A 257 -11.61 5.95 -9.59
CA VAL A 257 -11.27 4.73 -8.86
C VAL A 257 -10.89 3.60 -9.82
N LEU A 258 -11.69 3.40 -10.87
CA LEU A 258 -11.42 2.41 -11.91
C LEU A 258 -10.15 2.75 -12.71
N ALA A 259 -9.99 4.00 -13.13
CA ALA A 259 -8.82 4.43 -13.90
C ALA A 259 -7.53 4.31 -13.08
N PHE A 260 -7.55 4.71 -11.81
CA PHE A 260 -6.43 4.65 -10.89
C PHE A 260 -6.06 3.21 -10.53
N ALA A 261 -7.02 2.31 -10.35
CA ALA A 261 -6.74 0.89 -10.18
C ALA A 261 -5.96 0.31 -11.37
N ILE A 262 -6.33 0.69 -12.60
CA ILE A 262 -5.59 0.29 -13.81
C ILE A 262 -4.23 0.99 -13.90
N GLN A 263 -4.15 2.28 -13.59
CA GLN A 263 -2.89 3.04 -13.64
C GLN A 263 -1.89 2.62 -12.56
N ARG A 264 -2.31 2.03 -11.45
CA ARG A 264 -1.42 1.45 -10.44
C ARG A 264 -0.83 0.10 -10.86
N SER A 265 -1.50 -0.60 -11.77
CA SER A 265 -1.00 -1.87 -12.32
C SER A 265 0.15 -1.66 -13.32
N ASP A 266 0.90 -2.74 -13.56
CA ASP A 266 2.02 -2.76 -14.49
C ASP A 266 1.62 -2.33 -15.90
N MET A 267 2.52 -1.60 -16.58
CA MET A 267 2.26 -1.00 -17.89
C MET A 267 1.77 -2.00 -18.93
N ASP A 268 2.31 -3.21 -18.93
CA ASP A 268 1.99 -4.27 -19.89
C ASP A 268 0.54 -4.79 -19.70
N LEU A 269 0.04 -4.76 -18.47
CA LEU A 269 -1.29 -5.25 -18.11
C LEU A 269 -2.39 -4.23 -18.41
N ARG A 270 -2.07 -2.93 -18.44
CA ARG A 270 -3.10 -1.87 -18.57
C ARG A 270 -3.98 -2.04 -19.81
N ARG A 271 -3.38 -2.42 -20.93
CA ARG A 271 -4.13 -2.64 -22.19
C ARG A 271 -5.14 -3.77 -22.06
N THR A 272 -4.77 -4.87 -21.41
CA THR A 272 -5.67 -6.02 -21.21
C THR A 272 -6.76 -5.66 -20.20
N LEU A 273 -6.41 -4.96 -19.12
CA LEU A 273 -7.33 -4.50 -18.09
C LEU A 273 -8.38 -3.52 -18.62
N PHE A 274 -8.01 -2.51 -19.42
CA PHE A 274 -8.98 -1.60 -20.07
C PHE A 274 -9.92 -2.33 -21.05
N SER A 275 -9.45 -3.41 -21.68
CA SER A 275 -10.26 -4.21 -22.60
C SER A 275 -11.21 -5.18 -21.90
N ASN A 276 -11.01 -5.43 -20.60
CA ASN A 276 -11.74 -6.41 -19.81
C ASN A 276 -12.23 -5.79 -18.50
N ILE A 277 -13.08 -4.78 -18.58
CA ILE A 277 -13.77 -4.23 -17.41
C ILE A 277 -15.07 -5.02 -17.19
N VAL A 278 -15.31 -5.50 -15.98
CA VAL A 278 -16.52 -6.23 -15.57
C VAL A 278 -17.24 -5.44 -14.49
N LEU A 279 -18.54 -5.23 -14.67
CA LEU A 279 -19.39 -4.57 -13.68
C LEU A 279 -20.09 -5.60 -12.79
N SER A 280 -20.01 -5.39 -11.48
CA SER A 280 -20.69 -6.16 -10.44
C SER A 280 -21.40 -5.23 -9.46
N GLY A 281 -22.40 -5.76 -8.76
CA GLY A 281 -23.02 -5.07 -7.62
C GLY A 281 -24.28 -4.27 -7.99
N GLY A 282 -25.17 -4.14 -7.01
CA GLY A 282 -26.52 -3.60 -7.22
C GLY A 282 -26.55 -2.14 -7.67
N SER A 283 -25.57 -1.31 -7.28
CA SER A 283 -25.55 0.11 -7.68
C SER A 283 -25.22 0.30 -9.17
N THR A 284 -24.59 -0.69 -9.82
CA THR A 284 -24.33 -0.67 -11.27
C THR A 284 -25.57 -1.00 -12.11
N LEU A 285 -26.71 -1.34 -11.49
CA LEU A 285 -27.98 -1.61 -12.18
C LEU A 285 -28.71 -0.34 -12.62
N LEU A 286 -28.27 0.84 -12.16
CA LEU A 286 -28.83 2.12 -12.56
C LEU A 286 -28.81 2.27 -14.10
N LYS A 287 -29.93 2.71 -14.67
CA LYS A 287 -30.07 2.93 -16.11
C LYS A 287 -29.05 3.97 -16.56
N GLY A 288 -28.30 3.70 -17.64
CA GLY A 288 -27.27 4.59 -18.16
C GLY A 288 -25.90 4.52 -17.46
N PHE A 289 -25.72 3.67 -16.44
CA PHE A 289 -24.45 3.55 -15.71
C PHE A 289 -23.28 3.17 -16.62
N GLY A 290 -23.44 2.16 -17.47
CA GLY A 290 -22.38 1.68 -18.35
C GLY A 290 -21.93 2.71 -19.39
N ASP A 291 -22.88 3.45 -19.99
CA ASP A 291 -22.59 4.47 -21.01
C ASP A 291 -21.90 5.69 -20.39
N ARG A 292 -22.35 6.13 -19.21
CA ARG A 292 -21.73 7.20 -18.44
C ARG A 292 -20.30 6.84 -18.04
N LEU A 293 -20.10 5.64 -17.50
CA LEU A 293 -18.77 5.15 -17.13
C LEU A 293 -17.84 5.04 -18.35
N LEU A 294 -18.34 4.55 -19.49
CA LEU A 294 -17.56 4.47 -20.72
C LEU A 294 -17.12 5.85 -21.20
N SER A 295 -18.00 6.85 -21.14
CA SER A 295 -17.70 8.23 -21.51
C SER A 295 -16.61 8.83 -20.61
N GLU A 296 -16.70 8.66 -19.30
CA GLU A 296 -15.70 9.23 -18.37
C GLU A 296 -14.36 8.49 -18.45
N VAL A 297 -14.35 7.15 -18.52
CA VAL A 297 -13.10 6.38 -18.66
C VAL A 297 -12.40 6.71 -19.99
N LYS A 298 -13.14 6.97 -21.08
CA LYS A 298 -12.57 7.44 -22.35
C LYS A 298 -11.86 8.79 -22.25
N LYS A 299 -12.26 9.67 -21.33
CA LYS A 299 -11.59 10.95 -21.11
C LYS A 299 -10.29 10.78 -20.31
N LEU A 300 -10.27 9.83 -19.37
CA LEU A 300 -9.13 9.56 -18.49
C LEU A 300 -8.08 8.62 -19.11
N ALA A 301 -8.50 7.72 -20.00
CA ALA A 301 -7.61 6.74 -20.62
C ALA A 301 -6.83 7.33 -21.83
N PRO A 302 -5.64 6.78 -22.14
CA PRO A 302 -4.92 7.09 -23.37
C PRO A 302 -5.77 6.83 -24.64
N LYS A 303 -5.67 7.72 -25.64
CA LYS A 303 -6.54 7.74 -26.83
C LYS A 303 -6.45 6.48 -27.72
N ASP A 304 -5.38 5.70 -27.60
CA ASP A 304 -5.12 4.53 -28.45
C ASP A 304 -5.63 3.20 -27.87
N ILE A 305 -6.28 3.22 -26.70
CA ILE A 305 -6.72 2.00 -26.01
C ILE A 305 -8.20 1.72 -26.27
N LYS A 306 -8.50 0.48 -26.66
CA LYS A 306 -9.87 -0.02 -26.80
C LYS A 306 -10.47 -0.33 -25.43
N ILE A 307 -11.37 0.51 -24.96
CA ILE A 307 -12.12 0.29 -23.72
C ILE A 307 -13.34 -0.58 -24.00
N LYS A 308 -13.51 -1.66 -23.22
CA LYS A 308 -14.70 -2.52 -23.29
C LYS A 308 -15.19 -2.83 -21.89
N ILE A 309 -16.44 -2.45 -21.64
CA ILE A 309 -17.15 -2.65 -20.37
C ILE A 309 -18.16 -3.78 -20.58
N SER A 310 -18.06 -4.79 -19.75
CA SER A 310 -18.94 -5.96 -19.75
C SER A 310 -19.91 -5.85 -18.58
N ALA A 311 -21.20 -5.73 -18.89
CA ALA A 311 -22.27 -5.67 -17.90
C ALA A 311 -23.14 -6.93 -18.00
N PRO A 312 -22.90 -7.97 -17.18
CA PRO A 312 -23.77 -9.14 -17.17
C PRO A 312 -25.20 -8.76 -16.76
N GLN A 313 -26.19 -9.52 -17.25
CA GLN A 313 -27.60 -9.29 -16.91
C GLN A 313 -27.86 -9.60 -15.44
N GLU A 314 -27.24 -10.66 -14.92
CA GLU A 314 -27.37 -11.14 -13.54
C GLU A 314 -26.32 -10.55 -12.58
N ARG A 315 -25.83 -9.34 -12.87
CA ARG A 315 -24.74 -8.69 -12.11
C ARG A 315 -25.07 -8.36 -10.65
N LEU A 316 -26.33 -8.51 -10.24
CA LEU A 316 -26.75 -8.47 -8.84
C LEU A 316 -26.22 -9.67 -8.03
N TYR A 317 -26.08 -10.82 -8.71
CA TYR A 317 -25.74 -12.10 -8.10
C TYR A 317 -24.40 -12.67 -8.59
N SER A 318 -23.66 -11.94 -9.44
CA SER A 318 -22.40 -12.44 -10.01
C SER A 318 -21.38 -12.90 -8.97
N THR A 319 -21.29 -12.21 -7.83
CA THR A 319 -20.47 -12.64 -6.68
C THR A 319 -20.86 -14.03 -6.19
N TRP A 320 -22.16 -14.24 -5.96
CA TRP A 320 -22.71 -15.50 -5.48
C TRP A 320 -22.58 -16.62 -6.53
N ILE A 321 -22.87 -16.33 -7.80
CA ILE A 321 -22.75 -17.29 -8.91
C ILE A 321 -21.30 -17.77 -9.04
N GLY A 322 -20.33 -16.86 -8.94
CA GLY A 322 -18.91 -17.21 -8.94
C GLY A 322 -18.52 -18.12 -7.78
N GLY A 323 -19.09 -17.87 -6.60
CA GLY A 323 -18.93 -18.74 -5.43
C GLY A 323 -19.56 -20.12 -5.62
N SER A 324 -20.75 -20.19 -6.21
CA SER A 324 -21.45 -21.43 -6.55
C SER A 324 -20.64 -22.28 -7.53
N ILE A 325 -20.07 -21.66 -8.57
CA ILE A 325 -19.18 -22.33 -9.52
C ILE A 325 -17.92 -22.81 -8.82
N LEU A 326 -17.22 -21.94 -8.07
CA LEU A 326 -15.97 -22.29 -7.39
C LEU A 326 -16.17 -23.44 -6.39
N ALA A 327 -17.23 -23.39 -5.60
CA ALA A 327 -17.54 -24.42 -4.60
C ALA A 327 -17.98 -25.76 -5.22
N SER A 328 -18.44 -25.76 -6.48
CA SER A 328 -18.81 -26.97 -7.21
C SER A 328 -17.60 -27.70 -7.83
N LEU A 329 -16.42 -27.07 -7.88
CA LEU A 329 -15.22 -27.68 -8.46
C LEU A 329 -14.62 -28.73 -7.52
N ASP A 330 -14.11 -29.83 -8.08
CA ASP A 330 -13.43 -30.87 -7.29
C ASP A 330 -12.17 -30.35 -6.57
N THR A 331 -11.51 -29.33 -7.13
CA THR A 331 -10.36 -28.66 -6.52
C THR A 331 -10.72 -27.87 -5.27
N PHE A 332 -12.00 -27.54 -5.06
CA PHE A 332 -12.47 -26.80 -3.89
C PHE A 332 -12.14 -27.50 -2.57
N LYS A 333 -12.16 -28.84 -2.58
CA LYS A 333 -11.84 -29.67 -1.41
C LYS A 333 -10.42 -29.48 -0.87
N LYS A 334 -9.51 -28.95 -1.70
CA LYS A 334 -8.12 -28.68 -1.32
C LYS A 334 -7.90 -27.24 -0.82
N MET A 335 -8.89 -26.36 -0.99
CA MET A 335 -8.75 -24.92 -0.70
C MET A 335 -9.39 -24.52 0.63
N TRP A 336 -10.39 -25.28 1.12
CA TRP A 336 -11.03 -24.95 2.39
C TRP A 336 -10.16 -25.32 3.58
N ILE A 337 -10.46 -24.70 4.73
CA ILE A 337 -9.88 -25.06 6.02
C ILE A 337 -10.90 -25.96 6.73
N SER A 338 -10.49 -27.16 7.11
CA SER A 338 -11.34 -28.08 7.87
C SER A 338 -11.40 -27.71 9.36
N LYS A 339 -12.48 -28.10 10.04
CA LYS A 339 -12.62 -27.91 11.49
C LYS A 339 -11.49 -28.58 12.26
N LYS A 340 -11.04 -29.75 11.81
CA LYS A 340 -9.92 -30.47 12.40
C LYS A 340 -8.61 -29.69 12.26
N GLU A 341 -8.32 -29.11 11.09
CA GLU A 341 -7.13 -28.26 10.91
C GLU A 341 -7.18 -26.98 11.75
N TYR A 342 -8.39 -26.44 11.97
CA TYR A 342 -8.63 -25.31 12.85
C TYR A 342 -8.40 -25.67 14.34
N GLU A 343 -8.96 -26.79 14.81
CA GLU A 343 -8.84 -27.28 16.19
C GLU A 343 -7.46 -27.83 16.54
N GLU A 344 -6.76 -28.45 15.57
CA GLU A 344 -5.38 -28.94 15.74
C GLU A 344 -4.35 -27.81 15.80
N ASP A 345 -4.79 -26.54 15.71
CA ASP A 345 -3.98 -25.32 15.85
C ASP A 345 -2.77 -25.23 14.91
N ARG A 346 -2.72 -26.08 13.86
CA ARG A 346 -1.63 -26.12 12.87
C ARG A 346 -1.70 -24.97 11.87
N VAL A 347 -2.83 -24.27 11.80
CA VAL A 347 -3.01 -23.13 10.91
C VAL A 347 -2.85 -21.86 11.71
N VAL A 348 -1.72 -21.18 11.51
CA VAL A 348 -1.47 -19.84 12.05
C VAL A 348 -1.55 -18.87 10.90
N ALA A 349 -2.51 -17.95 10.96
CA ALA A 349 -2.60 -16.89 9.98
C ALA A 349 -1.45 -15.90 10.21
N VAL A 350 -0.59 -15.73 9.20
CA VAL A 350 0.58 -14.87 9.33
C VAL A 350 0.18 -13.42 9.04
N TYR A 351 0.00 -12.63 10.08
CA TYR A 351 -0.23 -11.19 9.96
C TYR A 351 0.73 -10.41 10.84
N GLY A 352 1.45 -9.47 10.25
CA GLY A 352 2.31 -8.53 10.98
C GLY A 352 3.79 -8.87 10.88
N SER A 353 4.51 -8.67 11.99
CA SER A 353 5.95 -8.90 12.11
C SER A 353 6.25 -10.32 12.58
N LEU A 354 7.48 -10.81 12.34
CA LEU A 354 7.90 -12.16 12.76
C LEU A 354 7.64 -12.38 14.27
N VAL A 355 7.74 -11.30 15.06
CA VAL A 355 7.48 -11.29 16.50
C VAL A 355 6.01 -11.58 16.81
N ASP A 356 5.08 -11.03 16.04
CA ASP A 356 3.65 -11.30 16.22
C ASP A 356 3.34 -12.76 15.92
N LEU A 357 3.90 -13.29 14.82
CA LEU A 357 3.78 -14.70 14.46
C LEU A 357 4.34 -15.63 15.54
N LEU A 358 5.53 -15.32 16.07
CA LEU A 358 6.15 -16.07 17.15
C LEU A 358 5.37 -15.95 18.47
N SER A 359 4.73 -14.81 18.75
CA SER A 359 3.89 -14.64 19.94
C SER A 359 2.59 -15.45 19.87
N VAL A 360 1.96 -15.49 18.70
CA VAL A 360 0.76 -16.29 18.43
C VAL A 360 1.12 -17.77 18.47
N ALA A 361 2.22 -18.16 17.83
CA ALA A 361 2.76 -19.51 17.90
C ALA A 361 3.09 -19.93 19.34
N SER A 362 3.71 -19.05 20.12
CA SER A 362 4.05 -19.32 21.53
C SER A 362 2.82 -19.57 22.39
N THR A 363 1.78 -18.76 22.17
CA THR A 363 0.52 -18.87 22.91
C THR A 363 -0.25 -20.12 22.52
N LYS A 364 -0.26 -20.49 21.23
CA LYS A 364 -1.00 -21.64 20.70
C LYS A 364 -0.34 -22.98 21.04
N PHE A 365 0.97 -23.11 20.84
CA PHE A 365 1.69 -24.36 21.06
C PHE A 365 2.16 -24.56 22.52
N GLY A 366 1.94 -23.56 23.39
CA GLY A 366 2.36 -23.62 24.79
C GLY A 366 3.88 -23.64 24.99
N ILE A 367 4.64 -23.20 23.98
CA ILE A 367 6.11 -23.17 23.94
C ILE A 367 6.60 -21.72 23.84
N LYS A 368 7.85 -21.44 24.23
CA LYS A 368 8.48 -20.13 23.96
C LYS A 368 9.07 -20.09 22.54
N ALA A 369 8.24 -19.91 21.53
CA ALA A 369 8.67 -19.86 20.14
C ALA A 369 9.72 -18.76 19.92
N ALA A 370 10.94 -19.14 19.55
CA ALA A 370 12.05 -18.23 19.27
C ALA A 370 12.47 -18.26 17.80
N ASN A 371 12.47 -19.43 17.16
CA ASN A 371 12.91 -19.63 15.79
C ASN A 371 11.82 -20.30 14.95
N LEU A 372 11.74 -19.93 13.67
CA LEU A 372 10.82 -20.47 12.67
C LEU A 372 11.63 -21.13 11.55
N TYR A 373 11.30 -22.36 11.16
CA TYR A 373 11.99 -23.11 10.12
C TYR A 373 11.03 -23.59 9.03
N ASN A 374 11.49 -23.63 7.78
CA ASN A 374 10.80 -24.33 6.71
C ASN A 374 11.01 -25.86 6.82
N GLY A 375 10.23 -26.65 6.07
CA GLY A 375 10.37 -28.11 6.04
C GLY A 375 11.70 -28.68 5.49
N LYS A 376 12.65 -27.82 5.10
CA LYS A 376 14.02 -28.20 4.71
C LYS A 376 15.07 -27.71 5.71
N GLY A 377 14.66 -27.17 6.87
CA GLY A 377 15.54 -26.66 7.92
C GLY A 377 16.12 -25.27 7.70
N GLY A 378 15.60 -24.51 6.72
CA GLY A 378 15.96 -23.11 6.53
C GLY A 378 15.26 -22.21 7.55
N LEU A 379 16.02 -21.39 8.27
CA LEU A 379 15.49 -20.39 9.19
C LEU A 379 14.74 -19.31 8.41
N ILE A 380 13.53 -18.99 8.85
CA ILE A 380 12.70 -17.92 8.30
C ILE A 380 12.81 -16.73 9.24
N ASP A 381 13.45 -15.68 8.74
CA ASP A 381 13.66 -14.39 9.41
C ASP A 381 12.68 -13.30 8.93
N ASP A 382 12.07 -13.49 7.75
CA ASP A 382 11.07 -12.58 7.18
C ASP A 382 9.77 -13.32 6.82
N ILE A 383 8.65 -12.76 7.27
CA ILE A 383 7.29 -13.26 7.00
C ILE A 383 6.95 -13.28 5.51
N THR A 384 7.54 -12.39 4.70
CA THR A 384 7.29 -12.33 3.25
C THR A 384 7.79 -13.57 2.50
N LEU A 385 8.64 -14.39 3.13
CA LEU A 385 9.14 -15.64 2.58
C LEU A 385 8.18 -16.82 2.78
N ILE A 386 7.13 -16.64 3.59
CA ILE A 386 6.11 -17.65 3.88
C ILE A 386 5.06 -17.61 2.78
N ARG A 387 4.80 -18.76 2.14
CA ARG A 387 3.75 -18.92 1.14
C ARG A 387 2.51 -19.58 1.75
N ASP A 388 1.38 -19.44 1.06
CA ASP A 388 0.17 -20.18 1.40
C ASP A 388 0.46 -21.70 1.37
N ASP A 389 -0.01 -22.42 2.39
CA ASP A 389 0.20 -23.86 2.64
C ASP A 389 1.63 -24.30 3.02
N ASP A 390 2.56 -23.39 3.35
CA ASP A 390 3.88 -23.76 3.84
C ASP A 390 3.82 -24.38 5.26
N VAL A 391 4.41 -25.56 5.42
CA VAL A 391 4.56 -26.21 6.73
C VAL A 391 5.77 -25.62 7.46
N LEU A 392 5.49 -24.92 8.55
CA LEU A 392 6.46 -24.21 9.38
C LEU A 392 6.71 -24.96 10.69
N TYR A 393 7.98 -25.06 11.08
CA TYR A 393 8.41 -25.70 12.31
C TYR A 393 8.91 -24.63 13.29
N ILE A 394 8.42 -24.68 14.51
CA ILE A 394 8.72 -23.69 15.55
C ILE A 394 9.60 -24.35 16.62
N SER A 395 10.66 -23.67 17.06
CA SER A 395 11.51 -24.15 18.16
C SER A 395 11.65 -23.13 19.29
N GLU A 396 11.95 -23.62 20.50
CA GLU A 396 12.25 -22.80 21.68
C GLU A 396 13.67 -22.21 21.69
N GLY A 397 14.37 -22.26 20.55
CA GLY A 397 15.78 -21.88 20.40
C GLY A 397 16.69 -23.04 20.00
N ASP A 398 16.15 -24.26 19.95
CA ASP A 398 16.88 -25.44 19.48
C ASP A 398 17.08 -25.42 17.96
N ALA A 399 18.20 -25.98 17.51
CA ALA A 399 18.49 -26.15 16.09
C ALA A 399 17.46 -27.09 15.44
N PHE A 400 17.13 -26.85 14.17
CA PHE A 400 16.19 -27.68 13.43
C PHE A 400 16.66 -29.15 13.42
N ILE A 401 15.89 -30.02 14.06
CA ILE A 401 16.06 -31.47 13.98
C ILE A 401 15.13 -31.95 12.88
N ASP A 402 15.73 -32.49 11.81
CA ASP A 402 14.97 -33.12 10.74
C ASP A 402 14.19 -34.32 11.30
N PRO A 403 12.84 -34.32 11.23
CA PRO A 403 12.03 -35.42 11.75
C PRO A 403 12.28 -36.76 11.02
N LEU A 404 13.02 -36.76 9.92
CA LEU A 404 13.41 -37.97 9.16
C LEU A 404 14.79 -38.54 9.56
N ARG A 405 15.52 -37.92 10.51
CA ARG A 405 16.87 -38.36 10.90
C ARG A 405 16.82 -39.14 12.21
N ASN A 406 17.10 -40.44 12.14
CA ASN A 406 17.03 -41.39 13.26
C ASN A 406 17.89 -40.97 14.48
N PRO A 407 17.46 -41.25 15.73
CA PRO A 407 18.00 -40.63 16.96
C PRO A 407 19.24 -41.31 17.57
N GLU A 408 19.98 -42.16 16.85
CA GLU A 408 20.98 -43.05 17.46
C GLU A 408 22.43 -42.52 17.50
N THR A 409 22.71 -41.30 17.03
CA THR A 409 24.11 -40.82 16.91
C THR A 409 24.47 -39.57 17.73
N ALA A 410 23.74 -39.26 18.81
CA ALA A 410 24.04 -38.10 19.65
C ALA A 410 24.17 -38.45 21.15
N LEU A 411 24.95 -39.48 21.46
CA LEU A 411 25.48 -39.72 22.80
C LEU A 411 26.97 -39.38 22.76
N GLU A 412 27.31 -38.15 23.12
CA GLU A 412 28.58 -37.75 23.76
C GLU A 412 28.66 -36.21 23.83
N HIS A 413 28.34 -35.62 24.99
CA HIS A 413 29.27 -34.81 25.76
C HIS A 413 28.60 -34.11 26.97
N HIS A 414 28.87 -34.69 28.13
CA HIS A 414 29.17 -34.10 29.43
C HIS A 414 28.24 -33.07 30.09
N THR A 415 27.54 -33.61 31.09
CA THR A 415 27.09 -33.01 32.35
C THR A 415 28.11 -32.11 33.08
N TYR A 416 27.73 -30.88 33.41
CA TYR A 416 28.08 -30.23 34.69
C TYR A 416 26.95 -29.29 35.13
N THR A 417 26.36 -29.59 36.29
CA THR A 417 25.30 -28.83 36.97
C THR A 417 25.89 -27.85 37.98
N HIS A 418 25.55 -26.55 37.93
CA HIS A 418 25.51 -25.67 39.10
C HIS A 418 24.49 -24.53 38.89
N THR A 419 23.42 -24.53 39.68
CA THR A 419 22.45 -23.43 39.81
C THR A 419 22.97 -22.40 40.81
N ASP A 420 23.54 -21.30 40.32
CA ASP A 420 24.09 -20.22 41.14
C ASP A 420 23.63 -18.87 40.56
N TRP A 421 22.32 -18.62 40.61
CA TRP A 421 21.67 -17.43 40.05
C TRP A 421 21.92 -16.19 40.93
N ILE A 422 22.26 -15.08 40.29
CA ILE A 422 22.60 -13.78 40.87
C ILE A 422 21.76 -12.69 40.18
N THR A 423 21.26 -11.73 40.94
CA THR A 423 20.55 -10.55 40.41
C THR A 423 21.46 -9.32 40.51
N LEU A 424 21.61 -8.60 39.40
CA LEU A 424 22.35 -7.36 39.27
C LEU A 424 21.37 -6.21 39.05
N ASN A 425 21.60 -5.07 39.70
CA ASN A 425 20.87 -3.84 39.47
C ASN A 425 21.82 -2.82 38.83
N VAL A 426 21.70 -2.63 37.51
CA VAL A 426 22.58 -1.78 36.70
C VAL A 426 21.84 -0.51 36.33
N GLY A 427 22.24 0.63 36.91
CA GLY A 427 21.62 1.93 36.62
C GLY A 427 20.10 1.98 36.83
N GLY A 428 19.54 1.11 37.69
CA GLY A 428 18.10 0.99 37.95
C GLY A 428 17.38 -0.14 37.21
N ARG A 429 18.00 -0.78 36.20
CA ARG A 429 17.44 -1.94 35.49
C ARG A 429 18.03 -3.23 36.04
N ARG A 430 17.17 -4.24 36.28
CA ARG A 430 17.57 -5.51 36.87
C ARG A 430 17.88 -6.57 35.84
N PHE A 431 18.98 -7.27 36.03
CA PHE A 431 19.43 -8.38 35.20
C PHE A 431 19.70 -9.61 36.08
N THR A 432 19.16 -10.77 35.70
CA THR A 432 19.41 -12.05 36.38
C THR A 432 20.39 -12.89 35.57
N THR A 433 21.45 -13.40 36.19
CA THR A 433 22.49 -14.18 35.51
C THR A 433 23.14 -15.15 36.48
N THR A 434 23.87 -16.16 36.00
CA THR A 434 24.58 -17.09 36.88
C THR A 434 25.98 -16.61 37.22
N ARG A 435 26.48 -16.97 38.41
CA ARG A 435 27.87 -16.68 38.84
C ARG A 435 28.90 -17.18 37.83
N SER A 436 28.66 -18.38 37.28
CA SER A 436 29.49 -18.99 36.23
C SER A 436 29.59 -18.12 34.97
N THR A 437 28.55 -17.36 34.63
CA THR A 437 28.53 -16.46 33.46
C THR A 437 29.39 -15.22 33.69
N LEU A 438 29.33 -14.64 34.90
CA LEU A 438 30.10 -13.45 35.25
C LEU A 438 31.60 -13.72 35.44
N VAL A 439 31.96 -14.97 35.78
CA VAL A 439 33.35 -15.41 36.04
C VAL A 439 33.99 -16.05 34.79
N LYS A 440 33.29 -16.06 33.64
CA LYS A 440 33.73 -16.74 32.42
C LYS A 440 35.05 -16.18 31.85
N GLU A 441 35.29 -14.89 32.00
CA GLU A 441 36.55 -14.23 31.65
C GLU A 441 37.31 -13.90 32.94
N ALA A 442 38.29 -14.73 33.30
CA ALA A 442 38.92 -14.77 34.62
C ALA A 442 39.64 -13.46 35.04
N GLU A 443 40.06 -12.66 34.05
CA GLU A 443 40.75 -11.37 34.21
C GLU A 443 39.78 -10.16 34.22
N SER A 444 38.48 -10.39 34.00
CA SER A 444 37.48 -9.32 34.01
C SER A 444 37.18 -8.82 35.41
N MET A 445 36.85 -7.53 35.53
CA MET A 445 36.43 -6.91 36.79
C MET A 445 35.20 -7.62 37.38
N LEU A 446 34.28 -8.09 36.52
CA LEU A 446 33.12 -8.89 36.94
C LEU A 446 33.54 -10.24 37.52
N ALA A 447 34.53 -10.92 36.92
CA ALA A 447 35.05 -12.15 37.48
C ALA A 447 35.68 -11.93 38.85
N HIS A 448 36.46 -10.87 39.03
CA HIS A 448 37.05 -10.52 40.33
C HIS A 448 35.98 -10.17 41.39
N MET A 449 34.92 -9.47 41.00
CA MET A 449 33.80 -9.11 41.90
C MET A 449 33.00 -10.34 42.37
N PHE A 450 32.97 -11.43 41.59
CA PHE A 450 32.10 -12.59 41.86
C PHE A 450 32.85 -13.93 42.00
N ARG A 451 34.20 -13.93 42.05
CA ARG A 451 35.05 -15.14 42.18
C ARG A 451 34.94 -15.84 43.53
N GLY A 452 34.69 -15.09 44.61
CA GLY A 452 34.56 -15.59 45.98
C GLY A 452 33.33 -15.00 46.68
N LYS A 453 32.86 -15.64 47.76
CA LYS A 453 31.69 -15.16 48.51
C LYS A 453 31.92 -13.85 49.27
N ASP A 454 33.18 -13.43 49.54
CA ASP A 454 33.47 -12.34 50.49
C ASP A 454 34.70 -11.45 50.13
N VAL A 455 35.03 -11.27 48.85
CA VAL A 455 36.27 -10.54 48.49
C VAL A 455 36.03 -9.06 48.14
N TRP A 456 34.83 -8.69 47.69
CA TRP A 456 34.49 -7.31 47.32
C TRP A 456 33.20 -6.91 48.03
N GLY A 457 33.22 -5.82 48.80
CA GLY A 457 32.07 -5.29 49.56
C GLY A 457 31.00 -4.69 48.64
N ASN A 458 30.38 -5.51 47.80
CA ASN A 458 29.36 -5.07 46.86
C ASN A 458 28.10 -4.65 47.64
N LYS A 459 27.71 -3.38 47.53
CA LYS A 459 26.45 -2.91 48.09
C LYS A 459 25.29 -3.63 47.39
N GLN A 460 24.38 -4.19 48.18
CA GLN A 460 23.14 -4.80 47.70
C GLN A 460 21.98 -3.84 47.98
N ASP A 461 20.95 -3.87 47.13
CA ASP A 461 19.70 -3.17 47.40
C ASP A 461 18.87 -3.91 48.48
N GLU A 462 17.77 -3.31 48.93
CA GLU A 462 16.88 -3.91 49.94
C GLU A 462 16.33 -5.29 49.55
N GLN A 463 16.50 -5.69 48.28
CA GLN A 463 15.99 -6.92 47.68
C GLN A 463 17.12 -7.88 47.30
N GLY A 464 18.36 -7.61 47.73
CA GLY A 464 19.51 -8.50 47.57
C GLY A 464 20.18 -8.46 46.19
N ALA A 465 19.84 -7.51 45.32
CA ALA A 465 20.49 -7.34 44.02
C ALA A 465 21.78 -6.52 44.15
N PHE A 466 22.86 -6.97 43.50
CA PHE A 466 24.15 -6.28 43.53
C PHE A 466 24.11 -5.01 42.66
N LEU A 467 24.45 -3.86 43.24
CA LEU A 467 24.42 -2.59 42.51
C LEU A 467 25.64 -2.41 41.60
N ILE A 468 25.38 -2.01 40.36
CA ILE A 468 26.37 -1.59 39.36
C ILE A 468 25.96 -0.20 38.87
N ASP A 469 26.78 0.80 39.15
CA ASP A 469 26.50 2.20 38.80
C ASP A 469 26.96 2.53 37.37
N ARG A 470 26.32 1.89 36.37
CA ARG A 470 26.61 2.03 34.94
C ARG A 470 25.33 2.04 34.09
N SER A 471 25.45 2.38 32.81
CA SER A 471 24.31 2.39 31.88
C SER A 471 23.81 0.97 31.60
N PRO A 472 22.50 0.68 31.79
CA PRO A 472 21.93 -0.62 31.49
C PRO A 472 21.95 -0.97 30.00
N ASP A 473 21.84 0.04 29.13
CA ASP A 473 21.72 -0.16 27.67
C ASP A 473 23.05 -0.60 27.04
N TYR A 474 24.18 -0.15 27.60
CA TYR A 474 25.51 -0.58 27.16
C TYR A 474 26.00 -1.85 27.88
N PHE A 475 25.46 -2.13 29.07
CA PHE A 475 25.80 -3.34 29.83
C PHE A 475 25.09 -4.60 29.30
N GLU A 476 23.87 -4.47 28.78
CA GLU A 476 23.09 -5.60 28.26
C GLU A 476 23.82 -6.39 27.13
N PRO A 477 24.44 -5.75 26.13
CA PRO A 477 25.27 -6.46 25.14
C PRO A 477 26.46 -7.21 25.74
N ILE A 478 27.09 -6.65 26.78
CA ILE A 478 28.22 -7.28 27.48
C ILE A 478 27.75 -8.53 28.22
N LEU A 479 26.61 -8.45 28.90
CA LEU A 479 26.03 -9.59 29.61
C LEU A 479 25.60 -10.70 28.64
N ASN A 480 25.02 -10.33 27.50
CA ASN A 480 24.65 -11.28 26.45
C ASN A 480 25.88 -11.96 25.83
N TYR A 481 26.97 -11.21 25.64
CA TYR A 481 28.24 -11.79 25.23
C TYR A 481 28.77 -12.81 26.25
N LEU A 482 28.74 -12.50 27.55
CA LEU A 482 29.17 -13.46 28.58
C LEU A 482 28.30 -14.73 28.59
N ARG A 483 26.99 -14.61 28.32
CA ARG A 483 26.05 -15.74 28.20
C ARG A 483 26.35 -16.62 26.99
N HIS A 484 26.32 -16.04 25.79
CA HIS A 484 26.28 -16.78 24.53
C HIS A 484 27.64 -16.88 23.83
N GLY A 485 28.63 -16.07 24.21
CA GLY A 485 29.93 -15.97 23.55
C GLY A 485 29.90 -15.23 22.20
N GLN A 486 28.76 -14.64 21.84
CA GLN A 486 28.56 -13.87 20.62
C GLN A 486 28.10 -12.45 20.96
N LEU A 487 28.59 -11.47 20.19
CA LEU A 487 28.19 -10.07 20.32
C LEU A 487 26.78 -9.90 19.70
N ILE A 488 25.78 -9.73 20.55
CA ILE A 488 24.39 -9.45 20.13
C ILE A 488 24.07 -8.01 20.53
N VAL A 489 23.84 -7.15 19.54
CA VAL A 489 23.54 -5.72 19.74
C VAL A 489 22.23 -5.40 19.03
N ASN A 490 21.31 -4.74 19.74
CA ASN A 490 20.03 -4.31 19.18
C ASN A 490 20.23 -3.08 18.26
N ASP A 491 19.40 -2.99 17.22
CA ASP A 491 19.39 -1.84 16.30
C ASP A 491 19.13 -0.53 17.06
N GLY A 492 20.09 0.40 17.00
CA GLY A 492 20.02 1.72 17.65
C GLY A 492 20.97 1.92 18.85
N ILE A 493 21.68 0.89 19.31
CA ILE A 493 22.68 1.02 20.40
C ILE A 493 24.03 1.51 19.84
N ASN A 494 24.64 2.50 20.49
CA ASN A 494 25.95 3.02 20.11
C ASN A 494 27.07 2.02 20.46
N LEU A 495 27.62 1.35 19.44
CA LEU A 495 28.72 0.37 19.57
C LEU A 495 29.99 0.95 20.23
N LEU A 496 30.26 2.24 20.07
CA LEU A 496 31.40 2.89 20.74
C LEU A 496 31.21 2.93 22.26
N GLY A 497 29.98 3.18 22.72
CA GLY A 497 29.65 3.17 24.16
C GLY A 497 29.79 1.77 24.76
N VAL A 498 29.41 0.73 24.00
CA VAL A 498 29.60 -0.67 24.41
C VAL A 498 31.09 -1.04 24.47
N LEU A 499 31.92 -0.53 23.55
CA LEU A 499 33.37 -0.73 23.57
C LEU A 499 34.03 -0.12 24.82
N GLU A 500 33.62 1.10 25.20
CA GLU A 500 34.13 1.74 26.42
C GLU A 500 33.75 0.98 27.68
N GLU A 501 32.52 0.47 27.77
CA GLU A 501 32.10 -0.39 28.88
C GLU A 501 32.82 -1.74 28.89
N ALA A 502 33.02 -2.37 27.73
CA ALA A 502 33.75 -3.64 27.63
C ALA A 502 35.20 -3.51 28.12
N ARG A 503 35.86 -2.39 27.79
CA ARG A 503 37.19 -2.03 28.31
C ARG A 503 37.16 -1.74 29.81
N PHE A 504 36.15 -1.03 30.30
CA PHE A 504 35.99 -0.75 31.72
C PHE A 504 35.89 -2.03 32.56
N PHE A 505 35.11 -3.02 32.11
CA PHE A 505 35.00 -4.32 32.79
C PHE A 505 36.17 -5.28 32.52
N GLY A 506 37.16 -4.90 31.71
CA GLY A 506 38.32 -5.73 31.40
C GLY A 506 38.01 -6.97 30.55
N ILE A 507 37.03 -6.88 29.64
CA ILE A 507 36.65 -7.99 28.75
C ILE A 507 37.36 -7.81 27.41
N GLU A 508 38.65 -8.16 27.37
CA GLU A 508 39.54 -7.87 26.23
C GLU A 508 39.06 -8.51 24.92
N ARG A 509 38.61 -9.77 24.96
CA ARG A 509 38.10 -10.46 23.76
C ARG A 509 36.88 -9.78 23.14
N LEU A 510 35.98 -9.26 23.97
CA LEU A 510 34.82 -8.51 23.50
C LEU A 510 35.23 -7.15 22.93
N ALA A 511 36.20 -6.49 23.55
CA ALA A 511 36.75 -5.23 23.06
C ALA A 511 37.41 -5.41 21.68
N GLU A 512 38.20 -6.47 21.47
CA GLU A 512 38.80 -6.79 20.17
C GLU A 512 37.74 -7.08 19.10
N GLN A 513 36.69 -7.84 19.42
CA GLN A 513 35.58 -8.11 18.51
C GLN A 513 34.80 -6.84 18.18
N LEU A 514 34.53 -5.98 19.16
CA LEU A 514 33.87 -4.69 18.96
C LEU A 514 34.73 -3.74 18.13
N GLU A 515 36.05 -3.70 18.33
CA GLU A 515 36.95 -2.91 17.48
C GLU A 515 36.97 -3.41 16.04
N GLY A 516 36.95 -4.74 15.83
CA GLY A 516 36.81 -5.34 14.51
C GLY A 516 35.50 -4.96 13.84
N VAL A 517 34.38 -5.09 14.56
CA VAL A 517 33.05 -4.71 14.06
C VAL A 517 32.96 -3.21 13.80
N ILE A 518 33.48 -2.35 14.68
CA ILE A 518 33.49 -0.89 14.50
C ILE A 518 34.35 -0.48 13.30
N LYS A 519 35.52 -1.11 13.09
CA LYS A 519 36.33 -0.91 11.88
C LYS A 519 35.63 -1.38 10.61
N THR A 520 34.71 -2.34 10.71
CA THR A 520 33.93 -2.87 9.59
C THR A 520 32.62 -2.09 9.38
N SER A 521 32.07 -1.47 10.43
CA SER A 521 30.78 -0.77 10.44
C SER A 521 30.90 0.74 10.29
N GLN A 522 32.05 1.34 10.58
CA GLN A 522 32.36 2.68 10.13
C GLN A 522 32.74 2.60 8.65
N PRO A 523 32.03 3.29 7.74
CA PRO A 523 32.54 3.43 6.39
C PRO A 523 33.89 4.17 6.48
N PRO A 524 34.87 3.80 5.65
CA PRO A 524 36.11 4.57 5.55
C PRO A 524 35.75 6.04 5.26
N ASP A 525 36.57 6.97 5.77
CA ASP A 525 36.59 8.37 5.32
C ASP A 525 37.08 8.43 3.87
N ASP A 526 36.31 7.82 2.98
CA ASP A 526 36.59 7.71 1.58
C ASP A 526 35.61 8.63 0.87
N HIS A 527 36.13 9.70 0.30
CA HIS A 527 35.40 10.64 -0.55
C HIS A 527 35.01 10.00 -1.90
N SER A 528 34.84 8.68 -1.94
CA SER A 528 34.54 7.92 -3.15
C SER A 528 33.05 8.05 -3.51
N PRO A 529 32.72 8.31 -4.79
CA PRO A 529 31.34 8.41 -5.25
C PRO A 529 30.56 7.13 -4.95
N ILE A 530 29.27 7.24 -4.61
CA ILE A 530 28.38 6.09 -4.51
C ILE A 530 28.40 5.29 -5.81
N SER A 531 28.52 3.96 -5.71
CA SER A 531 28.47 3.11 -6.89
C SER A 531 27.05 3.06 -7.45
N ARG A 532 26.92 2.85 -8.77
CA ARG A 532 25.62 2.71 -9.44
C ARG A 532 24.71 1.67 -8.79
N LYS A 533 25.30 0.56 -8.31
CA LYS A 533 24.57 -0.54 -7.64
C LYS A 533 23.99 -0.10 -6.29
N GLU A 534 24.76 0.67 -5.52
CA GLU A 534 24.31 1.20 -4.22
C GLU A 534 23.22 2.24 -4.40
N PHE A 535 23.35 3.12 -5.39
CA PHE A 535 22.31 4.10 -5.72
C PHE A 535 21.00 3.42 -6.15
N VAL A 536 21.05 2.36 -6.97
CA VAL A 536 19.86 1.60 -7.36
C VAL A 536 19.25 0.86 -6.17
N ARG A 537 20.06 0.22 -5.32
CA ARG A 537 19.56 -0.41 -4.08
C ARG A 537 18.85 0.60 -3.18
N PHE A 538 19.41 1.80 -3.07
CA PHE A 538 18.79 2.87 -2.31
C PHE A 538 17.45 3.31 -2.90
N LEU A 539 17.36 3.46 -4.23
CA LEU A 539 16.10 3.78 -4.91
C LEU A 539 15.01 2.72 -4.70
N LEU A 540 15.40 1.45 -4.58
CA LEU A 540 14.50 0.32 -4.30
C LEU A 540 14.11 0.25 -2.82
N ALA A 541 15.00 0.63 -1.91
CA ALA A 541 14.75 0.62 -0.47
C ALA A 541 13.90 1.81 0.00
N THR A 542 13.91 2.94 -0.71
CA THR A 542 13.15 4.13 -0.32
C THR A 542 11.70 4.07 -0.81
N PRO A 543 10.69 4.26 0.08
CA PRO A 543 9.29 4.31 -0.30
C PRO A 543 9.00 5.43 -1.31
N THR A 544 8.18 5.15 -2.32
CA THR A 544 7.78 6.11 -3.37
C THR A 544 6.99 7.31 -2.85
N LYS A 545 6.49 7.25 -1.60
CA LYS A 545 5.75 8.34 -0.93
C LYS A 545 6.65 9.31 -0.14
N SER A 546 7.94 9.02 -0.02
CA SER A 546 8.86 9.84 0.77
C SER A 546 9.24 11.13 0.06
N GLU A 547 8.89 12.28 0.64
CA GLU A 547 9.27 13.59 0.09
C GLU A 547 10.79 13.84 0.15
N LEU A 548 11.52 13.15 1.02
CA LEU A 548 12.96 13.36 1.25
C LEU A 548 13.84 12.29 0.58
N ARG A 549 13.36 11.71 -0.53
CA ARG A 549 13.90 10.50 -1.17
C ARG A 549 15.41 10.51 -1.39
N CYS A 550 16.05 11.65 -1.63
CA CYS A 550 17.51 11.74 -1.81
C CYS A 550 18.23 12.67 -0.80
N GLN A 551 17.55 13.15 0.25
CA GLN A 551 18.16 14.00 1.28
C GLN A 551 18.81 13.21 2.43
N VAL A 552 18.33 11.99 2.67
CA VAL A 552 18.77 11.12 3.79
C VAL A 552 20.07 10.37 3.46
N VAL A 553 20.48 10.36 2.19
CA VAL A 553 21.86 9.98 1.83
C VAL A 553 22.75 11.12 2.28
N LYS A 554 23.83 10.86 3.04
CA LYS A 554 24.80 11.91 3.43
C LYS A 554 25.01 12.83 2.20
N PRO A 555 24.72 14.14 2.29
CA PRO A 555 24.64 15.04 1.13
C PRO A 555 25.97 15.22 0.37
N PHE A 556 27.02 14.51 0.75
CA PHE A 556 28.35 14.52 0.16
C PHE A 556 28.67 13.29 -0.71
N LEU A 557 27.83 12.24 -0.73
CA LEU A 557 28.19 10.93 -1.32
C LEU A 557 27.72 10.68 -2.77
N VAL A 558 26.80 11.47 -3.33
CA VAL A 558 26.33 11.28 -4.73
C VAL A 558 27.24 12.01 -5.73
N ARG A 559 28.15 12.86 -5.25
CA ARG A 559 29.10 13.61 -6.09
C ARG A 559 29.94 12.68 -6.96
N GLY A 560 29.98 12.93 -8.26
CA GLY A 560 30.77 12.14 -9.20
C GLY A 560 30.18 10.77 -9.54
N ALA A 561 28.94 10.47 -9.15
CA ALA A 561 28.31 9.19 -9.45
C ALA A 561 27.95 9.04 -10.94
N ASP A 562 28.05 7.80 -11.44
CA ASP A 562 27.56 7.45 -12.78
C ASP A 562 26.09 7.02 -12.74
N LEU A 563 25.24 7.94 -13.17
CA LEU A 563 23.79 7.82 -13.24
C LEU A 563 23.30 7.76 -14.70
N SER A 564 24.20 7.48 -15.64
CA SER A 564 23.90 7.47 -17.07
C SER A 564 22.85 6.40 -17.43
N ARG A 565 21.93 6.78 -18.34
CA ARG A 565 20.86 5.93 -18.88
C ARG A 565 19.89 5.36 -17.83
N LEU A 566 19.86 5.91 -16.62
CA LEU A 566 18.91 5.52 -15.59
C LEU A 566 17.55 6.19 -15.81
N ASP A 567 16.49 5.47 -15.45
CA ASP A 567 15.15 6.04 -15.37
C ASP A 567 14.93 6.67 -13.99
N LEU A 568 14.96 8.00 -13.96
CA LEU A 568 14.89 8.83 -12.75
C LEU A 568 13.62 9.70 -12.74
N ARG A 569 12.55 9.26 -13.42
CA ARG A 569 11.28 9.98 -13.52
C ARG A 569 10.64 10.20 -12.16
N TYR A 570 10.12 11.41 -11.95
CA TYR A 570 9.40 11.82 -10.74
C TYR A 570 10.17 11.63 -9.42
N ILE A 571 11.51 11.53 -9.48
CA ILE A 571 12.35 11.44 -8.27
C ILE A 571 12.54 12.82 -7.65
N ASN A 572 12.53 12.88 -6.31
CA ASN A 572 12.82 14.10 -5.58
C ASN A 572 14.31 14.23 -5.22
N PHE A 573 15.01 15.08 -5.96
CA PHE A 573 16.39 15.51 -5.78
C PHE A 573 16.50 16.92 -5.15
N LYS A 574 15.45 17.42 -4.49
CA LYS A 574 15.48 18.74 -3.84
C LYS A 574 16.64 18.84 -2.85
N MET A 575 17.48 19.85 -3.03
CA MET A 575 18.72 20.09 -2.27
C MET A 575 19.79 18.99 -2.36
N ALA A 576 19.72 18.09 -3.35
CA ALA A 576 20.72 17.05 -3.55
C ALA A 576 22.04 17.63 -4.12
N ASN A 577 23.17 17.05 -3.72
CA ASN A 577 24.46 17.33 -4.32
C ASN A 577 24.74 16.32 -5.45
N LEU A 578 24.53 16.76 -6.68
CA LEU A 578 24.77 16.04 -7.92
C LEU A 578 25.97 16.63 -8.69
N SER A 579 26.87 17.34 -8.00
CA SER A 579 28.04 17.93 -8.65
C SER A 579 28.91 16.84 -9.30
N ARG A 580 29.42 17.13 -10.51
CA ARG A 580 30.26 16.22 -11.31
C ARG A 580 29.63 14.87 -11.66
N CYS A 581 28.33 14.68 -11.50
CA CYS A 581 27.67 13.42 -11.85
C CYS A 581 27.59 13.22 -13.37
N ASN A 582 27.62 11.96 -13.80
CA ASN A 582 27.32 11.58 -15.17
C ASN A 582 25.85 11.17 -15.28
N LEU A 583 25.02 12.03 -15.86
CA LEU A 583 23.58 11.88 -16.12
C LEU A 583 23.28 11.75 -17.63
N THR A 584 24.28 11.37 -18.43
CA THR A 584 24.12 11.23 -19.89
C THR A 584 22.99 10.26 -20.24
N HIS A 585 22.10 10.70 -21.13
CA HIS A 585 20.91 9.95 -21.56
C HIS A 585 19.99 9.46 -20.43
N ALA A 586 20.04 10.06 -19.23
CA ALA A 586 19.14 9.72 -18.14
C ALA A 586 17.72 10.28 -18.40
N ASN A 587 16.69 9.61 -17.89
CA ASN A 587 15.32 10.08 -17.98
C ASN A 587 14.91 10.79 -16.68
N LEU A 588 14.92 12.11 -16.68
CA LEU A 588 14.60 12.99 -15.55
C LEU A 588 13.22 13.66 -15.70
N CYS A 589 12.34 13.09 -16.53
CA CYS A 589 11.01 13.66 -16.75
C CYS A 589 10.23 13.78 -15.43
N GLY A 590 9.74 14.98 -15.14
CA GLY A 590 8.99 15.31 -13.92
C GLY A 590 9.80 15.27 -12.62
N ALA A 591 11.14 15.14 -12.67
CA ALA A 591 11.97 15.13 -11.47
C ALA A 591 12.00 16.51 -10.78
N ASN A 592 12.13 16.50 -9.44
CA ASN A 592 12.27 17.72 -8.65
C ASN A 592 13.73 17.96 -8.27
N LEU A 593 14.37 18.92 -8.91
CA LEU A 593 15.77 19.33 -8.70
C LEU A 593 15.86 20.69 -8.00
N GLU A 594 14.81 21.16 -7.33
CA GLU A 594 14.81 22.46 -6.66
C GLU A 594 16.01 22.63 -5.71
N ARG A 595 16.80 23.70 -5.89
CA ARG A 595 18.03 24.00 -5.11
C ARG A 595 19.10 22.91 -5.12
N ALA A 596 19.08 21.99 -6.10
CA ALA A 596 20.15 21.00 -6.25
C ALA A 596 21.46 21.64 -6.76
N ASP A 597 22.59 21.06 -6.37
CA ASP A 597 23.91 21.38 -6.90
C ASP A 597 24.26 20.42 -8.04
N LEU A 598 24.29 20.93 -9.26
CA LEU A 598 24.64 20.25 -10.51
C LEU A 598 25.94 20.81 -11.11
N SER A 599 26.78 21.47 -10.31
CA SER A 599 28.03 22.08 -10.79
C SER A 599 28.91 21.05 -11.50
N SER A 600 29.32 21.40 -12.73
CA SER A 600 30.13 20.54 -13.61
C SER A 600 29.55 19.14 -13.87
N ALA A 601 28.24 18.93 -13.74
CA ALA A 601 27.58 17.66 -14.10
C ALA A 601 27.45 17.52 -15.63
N ASN A 602 27.42 16.27 -16.13
CA ASN A 602 27.19 15.96 -17.54
C ASN A 602 25.78 15.38 -17.72
N LEU A 603 24.88 16.14 -18.35
CA LEU A 603 23.50 15.77 -18.65
C LEU A 603 23.26 15.59 -20.16
N ASP A 604 24.29 15.39 -20.97
CA ASP A 604 24.13 15.34 -22.43
C ASP A 604 23.10 14.28 -22.87
N GLY A 605 22.16 14.71 -23.71
CA GLY A 605 21.08 13.87 -24.24
C GLY A 605 20.06 13.40 -23.21
N ALA A 606 20.00 14.01 -22.01
CA ALA A 606 19.01 13.66 -20.99
C ALA A 606 17.60 14.15 -21.35
N ASN A 607 16.59 13.42 -20.89
CA ASN A 607 15.18 13.81 -21.01
C ASN A 607 14.75 14.61 -19.76
N LEU A 608 14.49 15.90 -19.92
CA LEU A 608 14.19 16.88 -18.86
C LEU A 608 12.77 17.48 -18.99
N GLN A 609 11.86 16.74 -19.61
CA GLN A 609 10.45 17.11 -19.74
C GLN A 609 9.80 17.43 -18.39
N GLY A 610 9.18 18.60 -18.25
CA GLY A 610 8.46 19.00 -17.04
C GLY A 610 9.32 19.04 -15.75
N VAL A 611 10.65 19.14 -15.86
CA VAL A 611 11.56 19.16 -14.71
C VAL A 611 11.40 20.45 -13.89
N LYS A 612 11.51 20.34 -12.56
CA LYS A 612 11.52 21.49 -11.63
C LYS A 612 12.96 21.78 -11.19
N MET A 613 13.57 22.84 -11.72
CA MET A 613 14.96 23.26 -11.46
C MET A 613 15.01 24.69 -10.88
N LEU A 614 14.07 25.02 -9.99
CA LEU A 614 14.02 26.32 -9.31
C LEU A 614 15.29 26.53 -8.46
N CYS A 615 15.97 27.66 -8.68
CA CYS A 615 17.20 28.06 -7.96
C CYS A 615 18.31 26.98 -7.93
N THR A 616 18.45 26.16 -8.97
CA THR A 616 19.55 25.18 -9.07
C THR A 616 20.90 25.83 -9.31
N HIS A 617 21.97 25.23 -8.80
CA HIS A 617 23.34 25.63 -9.10
C HIS A 617 23.95 24.70 -10.14
N ALA A 618 24.03 25.10 -11.41
CA ALA A 618 24.55 24.27 -12.51
C ALA A 618 25.71 24.96 -13.27
N GLU A 619 26.59 25.65 -12.53
CA GLU A 619 27.76 26.31 -13.11
C GLU A 619 28.68 25.29 -13.82
N GLY A 620 28.99 25.56 -15.09
CA GLY A 620 29.83 24.72 -15.93
C GLY A 620 29.28 23.32 -16.25
N ALA A 621 27.98 23.09 -16.08
CA ALA A 621 27.36 21.82 -16.47
C ALA A 621 27.26 21.67 -18.00
N SER A 622 27.27 20.44 -18.51
CA SER A 622 26.99 20.10 -19.90
C SER A 622 25.56 19.59 -20.02
N LEU A 623 24.78 20.17 -20.92
CA LEU A 623 23.37 19.93 -21.16
C LEU A 623 23.10 19.83 -22.68
N LYS A 624 24.03 19.27 -23.46
CA LYS A 624 23.91 19.23 -24.92
C LYS A 624 22.78 18.34 -25.38
N GLY A 625 22.01 18.78 -26.37
CA GLY A 625 20.93 17.98 -26.96
C GLY A 625 19.88 17.49 -25.96
N CYS A 626 19.66 18.21 -24.86
CA CYS A 626 18.65 17.84 -23.88
C CYS A 626 17.24 18.12 -24.41
N ASN A 627 16.27 17.31 -23.99
CA ASN A 627 14.87 17.50 -24.33
C ASN A 627 14.06 18.06 -23.15
N PHE A 628 13.57 19.29 -23.26
CA PHE A 628 12.66 19.91 -22.28
C PHE A 628 11.21 19.99 -22.77
N GLU A 629 10.92 19.56 -24.00
CA GLU A 629 9.61 19.67 -24.64
C GLU A 629 8.67 18.58 -24.17
N ASP A 630 7.64 18.94 -23.40
CA ASP A 630 6.54 18.05 -23.03
C ASP A 630 5.30 18.27 -23.94
N PRO A 631 4.86 17.26 -24.71
CA PRO A 631 3.63 17.32 -25.51
C PRO A 631 2.35 17.58 -24.69
N ALA A 632 2.36 17.33 -23.37
CA ALA A 632 1.23 17.56 -22.48
C ALA A 632 1.14 19.01 -21.95
N GLY A 633 2.12 19.87 -22.27
CA GLY A 633 2.11 21.30 -21.94
C GLY A 633 2.70 21.66 -20.58
N ILE A 634 3.33 20.72 -19.86
CA ILE A 634 4.03 21.01 -18.60
C ILE A 634 5.40 21.60 -18.93
N LYS A 635 5.54 22.91 -18.73
CA LYS A 635 6.77 23.65 -18.98
C LYS A 635 7.83 23.32 -17.92
N ALA A 636 9.06 23.08 -18.35
CA ALA A 636 10.21 23.00 -17.45
C ALA A 636 10.46 24.37 -16.77
N ASN A 637 10.75 24.36 -15.47
CA ASN A 637 10.92 25.58 -14.67
C ASN A 637 12.34 25.71 -14.12
N LEU A 638 13.11 26.66 -14.65
CA LEU A 638 14.49 27.00 -14.28
C LEU A 638 14.59 28.44 -13.71
N GLU A 639 13.51 28.95 -13.11
CA GLU A 639 13.51 30.30 -12.51
C GLU A 639 14.61 30.44 -11.44
N GLY A 640 15.44 31.48 -11.56
CA GLY A 640 16.54 31.78 -10.64
C GLY A 640 17.72 30.81 -10.67
N ALA A 641 17.83 29.93 -11.66
CA ALA A 641 18.96 29.00 -11.78
C ALA A 641 20.29 29.73 -12.08
N ASN A 642 21.39 29.27 -11.48
CA ASN A 642 22.76 29.67 -11.86
C ASN A 642 23.29 28.72 -12.93
N LEU A 643 23.36 29.20 -14.17
CA LEU A 643 23.75 28.48 -15.39
C LEU A 643 24.99 29.11 -16.03
N LYS A 644 25.86 29.74 -15.23
CA LYS A 644 27.08 30.36 -15.73
C LYS A 644 27.99 29.33 -16.41
N GLY A 645 28.43 29.63 -17.64
CA GLY A 645 29.33 28.77 -18.41
C GLY A 645 28.74 27.41 -18.82
N VAL A 646 27.41 27.26 -18.79
CA VAL A 646 26.74 26.02 -19.19
C VAL A 646 26.85 25.79 -20.70
N ASP A 647 26.98 24.53 -21.11
CA ASP A 647 26.96 24.15 -22.54
C ASP A 647 25.62 23.47 -22.88
N MET A 648 24.74 24.17 -23.58
CA MET A 648 23.38 23.74 -23.90
C MET A 648 23.16 23.48 -25.40
N GLU A 649 24.23 23.43 -26.19
CA GLU A 649 24.18 23.32 -27.65
C GLU A 649 23.19 22.25 -28.17
N GLY A 650 22.31 22.65 -29.09
CA GLY A 650 21.34 21.75 -29.75
C GLY A 650 20.15 21.31 -28.90
N SER A 651 19.91 21.93 -27.75
CA SER A 651 18.81 21.51 -26.84
C SER A 651 17.44 22.00 -27.29
N GLN A 652 16.41 21.18 -27.02
CA GLN A 652 15.00 21.50 -27.27
C GLN A 652 14.39 22.13 -26.01
N MET A 653 14.14 23.44 -26.02
CA MET A 653 13.78 24.25 -24.85
C MET A 653 12.48 25.05 -25.07
N THR A 654 11.53 24.47 -25.80
CA THR A 654 10.25 25.13 -26.11
C THR A 654 9.46 25.45 -24.83
N GLY A 655 9.04 26.71 -24.69
CA GLY A 655 8.22 27.16 -23.57
C GLY A 655 8.89 27.17 -22.19
N ILE A 656 10.21 26.97 -22.10
CA ILE A 656 10.94 26.90 -20.83
C ILE A 656 10.82 28.22 -20.02
N ASN A 657 10.71 28.12 -18.69
CA ASN A 657 10.78 29.28 -17.81
C ASN A 657 12.21 29.49 -17.29
N LEU A 658 12.89 30.54 -17.74
CA LEU A 658 14.24 30.92 -17.35
C LEU A 658 14.27 32.27 -16.61
N ARG A 659 13.13 32.75 -16.09
CA ARG A 659 13.05 34.06 -15.43
C ARG A 659 14.16 34.25 -14.37
N VAL A 660 14.87 35.38 -14.42
CA VAL A 660 15.94 35.75 -13.46
C VAL A 660 17.09 34.71 -13.38
N ALA A 661 17.24 33.84 -14.37
CA ALA A 661 18.38 32.91 -14.44
C ALA A 661 19.68 33.63 -14.85
N THR A 662 20.82 33.15 -14.34
CA THR A 662 22.15 33.66 -14.69
C THR A 662 22.79 32.76 -15.74
N LEU A 663 22.92 33.23 -16.98
CA LEU A 663 23.45 32.47 -18.12
C LEU A 663 24.81 32.98 -18.61
N LYS A 664 25.54 33.79 -17.84
CA LYS A 664 26.82 34.39 -18.28
C LYS A 664 27.79 33.37 -18.91
N ASN A 665 28.34 33.70 -20.08
CA ASN A 665 29.25 32.85 -20.86
C ASN A 665 28.66 31.47 -21.25
N ALA A 666 27.33 31.32 -21.28
CA ALA A 666 26.70 30.07 -21.72
C ALA A 666 26.80 29.89 -23.24
N LYS A 667 26.92 28.63 -23.68
CA LYS A 667 26.86 28.24 -25.09
C LYS A 667 25.47 27.74 -25.40
N LEU A 668 24.74 28.46 -26.25
CA LEU A 668 23.35 28.17 -26.60
C LEU A 668 23.18 27.93 -28.10
N LYS A 669 24.24 27.55 -28.84
CA LYS A 669 24.15 27.36 -30.30
C LYS A 669 23.08 26.35 -30.70
N ASN A 670 22.34 26.65 -31.76
CA ASN A 670 21.33 25.77 -32.36
C ASN A 670 20.24 25.30 -31.38
N CYS A 671 19.92 26.08 -30.35
CA CYS A 671 18.85 25.75 -29.40
C CYS A 671 17.47 26.18 -29.92
N ASN A 672 16.44 25.40 -29.58
CA ASN A 672 15.05 25.76 -29.84
C ASN A 672 14.44 26.42 -28.60
N LEU A 673 14.32 27.75 -28.60
CA LEU A 673 13.83 28.56 -27.47
C LEU A 673 12.45 29.18 -27.77
N ARG A 674 11.66 28.56 -28.66
CA ARG A 674 10.34 29.06 -29.02
C ARG A 674 9.42 29.19 -27.79
N GLY A 675 8.85 30.37 -27.56
CA GLY A 675 7.97 30.67 -26.44
C GLY A 675 8.64 30.66 -25.06
N ALA A 676 9.97 30.67 -24.99
CA ALA A 676 10.72 30.69 -23.74
C ALA A 676 10.54 32.01 -22.97
N THR A 677 10.49 31.93 -21.63
CA THR A 677 10.42 33.12 -20.76
C THR A 677 11.81 33.46 -20.23
N LEU A 678 12.44 34.48 -20.82
CA LEU A 678 13.80 34.97 -20.50
C LEU A 678 13.75 36.34 -19.79
N ALA A 679 12.66 36.65 -19.09
CA ALA A 679 12.52 37.95 -18.45
C ALA A 679 13.53 38.10 -17.29
N GLY A 680 14.34 39.17 -17.32
CA GLY A 680 15.35 39.45 -16.29
C GLY A 680 16.57 38.52 -16.30
N THR A 681 16.81 37.76 -17.37
CA THR A 681 17.97 36.85 -17.45
C THR A 681 19.28 37.57 -17.74
N ASP A 682 20.38 37.07 -17.21
CA ASP A 682 21.72 37.57 -17.51
C ASP A 682 22.38 36.76 -18.63
N LEU A 683 22.35 37.29 -19.85
CA LEU A 683 22.88 36.68 -21.08
C LEU A 683 24.24 37.27 -21.49
N GLU A 684 25.00 37.86 -20.56
CA GLU A 684 26.30 38.46 -20.86
C GLU A 684 27.27 37.44 -21.52
N ASN A 685 27.85 37.81 -22.66
CA ASN A 685 28.79 36.99 -23.45
C ASN A 685 28.26 35.59 -23.83
N CYS A 686 26.95 35.44 -24.03
CA CYS A 686 26.36 34.18 -24.50
C CYS A 686 26.45 34.03 -26.02
N ASP A 687 26.61 32.81 -26.49
CA ASP A 687 26.55 32.48 -27.92
C ASP A 687 25.18 31.91 -28.28
N LEU A 688 24.33 32.71 -28.91
CA LEU A 688 22.96 32.37 -29.31
C LEU A 688 22.86 32.06 -30.81
N SER A 689 23.98 31.74 -31.47
CA SER A 689 24.01 31.55 -32.91
C SER A 689 23.16 30.35 -33.36
N GLY A 690 22.33 30.50 -34.40
CA GLY A 690 21.48 29.43 -34.91
C GLY A 690 20.23 29.11 -34.07
N CYS A 691 19.91 29.91 -33.05
CA CYS A 691 18.74 29.70 -32.20
C CYS A 691 17.41 30.04 -32.89
N ASP A 692 16.33 29.35 -32.49
CA ASP A 692 14.95 29.78 -32.73
C ASP A 692 14.42 30.52 -31.48
N LEU A 693 14.11 31.82 -31.63
CA LEU A 693 13.61 32.69 -30.57
C LEU A 693 12.17 33.17 -30.84
N GLN A 694 11.40 32.47 -31.68
CA GLN A 694 10.02 32.83 -31.97
C GLN A 694 9.19 32.91 -30.67
N GLU A 695 8.48 34.03 -30.44
CA GLU A 695 7.65 34.27 -29.24
C GLU A 695 8.39 34.24 -27.89
N ALA A 696 9.72 34.31 -27.87
CA ALA A 696 10.49 34.37 -26.63
C ALA A 696 10.38 35.75 -25.95
N ASN A 697 10.21 35.77 -24.62
CA ASN A 697 10.10 37.01 -23.83
C ASN A 697 11.46 37.40 -23.24
N LEU A 698 12.13 38.38 -23.84
CA LEU A 698 13.45 38.92 -23.42
C LEU A 698 13.36 40.21 -22.58
N ARG A 699 12.22 40.49 -21.94
CA ARG A 699 12.04 41.76 -21.22
C ARG A 699 13.02 41.89 -20.04
N GLY A 700 13.87 42.92 -20.08
CA GLY A 700 14.83 43.23 -19.01
C GLY A 700 16.01 42.25 -18.92
N SER A 701 16.30 41.48 -19.96
CA SER A 701 17.48 40.62 -20.01
C SER A 701 18.77 41.41 -20.31
N ASN A 702 19.88 41.10 -19.65
CA ASN A 702 21.19 41.68 -19.95
C ASN A 702 21.83 40.94 -21.14
N VAL A 703 21.88 41.58 -22.32
CA VAL A 703 22.43 40.97 -23.56
C VAL A 703 23.83 41.50 -23.94
N LYS A 704 24.56 42.08 -22.98
CA LYS A 704 25.88 42.67 -23.25
C LYS A 704 26.87 41.63 -23.77
N GLY A 705 27.42 41.84 -24.96
CA GLY A 705 28.40 40.93 -25.56
C GLY A 705 27.82 39.60 -26.06
N ALA A 706 26.50 39.44 -26.09
CA ALA A 706 25.86 38.27 -26.66
C ALA A 706 25.97 38.25 -28.20
N ILE A 707 26.22 37.07 -28.77
CA ILE A 707 26.38 36.83 -30.20
C ILE A 707 25.07 36.31 -30.76
N PHE A 708 24.54 36.98 -31.80
CA PHE A 708 23.30 36.62 -32.49
C PHE A 708 23.59 36.43 -34.00
N GLU A 709 24.28 35.36 -34.35
CA GLU A 709 24.58 35.01 -35.75
C GLU A 709 23.63 33.89 -36.24
N GLU A 710 23.37 33.82 -37.55
CA GLU A 710 22.63 32.72 -38.18
C GLU A 710 21.23 32.41 -37.58
N MET A 711 20.55 33.42 -37.03
CA MET A 711 19.23 33.26 -36.40
C MET A 711 18.18 32.71 -37.39
N LEU A 712 17.47 31.64 -37.00
CA LEU A 712 16.45 30.97 -37.83
C LEU A 712 15.22 31.87 -38.09
N THR A 713 14.92 32.78 -37.15
CA THR A 713 13.77 33.68 -37.22
C THR A 713 14.17 35.12 -36.87
N PRO A 714 13.65 36.15 -37.57
CA PRO A 714 13.93 37.54 -37.23
C PRO A 714 13.36 37.89 -35.85
N LEU A 715 14.19 38.48 -35.00
CA LEU A 715 13.81 38.84 -33.63
C LEU A 715 12.97 40.12 -33.62
N HIS A 716 11.73 40.06 -33.13
CA HIS A 716 10.88 41.24 -32.94
C HIS A 716 11.37 42.06 -31.73
N MET A 717 12.31 42.97 -31.96
CA MET A 717 12.99 43.83 -30.96
C MET A 717 12.08 44.86 -30.24
N SER A 718 10.75 44.76 -30.35
CA SER A 718 9.81 45.67 -29.67
C SER A 718 9.68 45.43 -28.15
N GLN A 719 10.27 44.35 -27.62
CA GLN A 719 10.16 43.95 -26.22
C GLN A 719 11.49 43.98 -25.43
N SER A 720 12.59 44.36 -26.06
CA SER A 720 13.96 44.26 -25.51
C SER A 720 14.63 45.60 -25.18
N VAL A 721 13.89 46.72 -25.13
CA VAL A 721 14.48 48.04 -24.82
C VAL A 721 14.00 48.60 -23.48
N ARG A 722 14.77 48.32 -22.42
CA ARG A 722 15.36 49.35 -21.54
C ARG A 722 16.43 48.75 -20.63
#